data_AF-A0A1V5ZDT9-F1
#
_entry.id   AF-A0A1V5ZDT9-F1
#
_cell.length_a   1.000
_cell.length_b   1.000
_cell.length_c   1.000
_cell.angle_alpha   90.00
_cell.angle_beta   90.00
_cell.angle_gamma   90.00
#
_symmetry.space_group_name_H-M   'P 1'
#
loop_
_entity.id
_entity.type
_entity.pdbx_description
1 polymer ?
#
loop_
_entity_poly.entity_id
_entity_poly.type
_entity_poly.pdbx_seq_one_letter_code
_entity_poly.pdbx_strand_id
1 'polypeptide(L)'
;MQIAVLVGFLLASGASMRVEAQTWSATHPGYPYADARAIGMGTAFVSSADGPTALAWNPAGLVEQVFPSITGDLGSTSLQNSALFFGNPVSQDGAIGLGWIRNGRILPFPGTPEGLDRFVAGAGVRLTDKLAVGMAGSFLSPSYRAAPDSAREAAGFSTDIGALFSLTGRIRVGASICDLTDAKVWRKDGRVEILNPRSVRWGASFDASDQVTLAYQHDQGDHVGAEWFPVEAMALRGGVGYRDRMWSRSAGVGFRSGSVRVDYAYAQLEQSYRQHRVSVAMVFPRGRSAVQITKPQVRPLYASLGKAYTREPVASIELVNSSSTPVTTRVELLLPRFMTAPSSEEVTLRPYSRQRIFLRAVLSGEQIAAIADQPVQGVISLVNPSTGEVWRRHTVNTFLYRRGALTWDDVKKASAFVTPADPDVRAFVRESLRPYRSRLQQLPLTQEIITTAMVLFEAAGEVGITYQSDPNTPFSEVRKTENPFDAMRRIGASTLTLAVKPVEIAANPVRTVISGPDSARGDTLGVLGNAVSGVSGMITGVGEIGEESLRLLLFPYQALAGDLNQNLVVDDILYPAELLRARAGDCDDTTVLLCSLLECAGLTTAFVEAPDHIFMMVDTRLPVDESPYVLPAPVERFVAFEGTWWLPLETTLFPQGFMAAWSNAARVARSLASQGNLRVTRVAEGWALFEPMEFHASADEEIRFPDLRNLERRVSLQDSALALLWEDSPVARDLLASVGASTGGSEDYKRRADAVFWLLFAGRLSDADYHLRVLEEHAYNPPRVLGLRAVYWFFSGDIVRAGELADRAYEAAPEIPDLLDLRTQIRSVRSVVSE
;
A
#
# COMPACT_ATOMS: atom_id res chain seq x y z
N MET A 1 -50.31 -12.64 -5.70
CA MET A 1 -50.21 -11.28 -5.12
C MET A 1 -49.27 -10.36 -5.91
N GLN A 2 -48.03 -10.78 -6.23
CA GLN A 2 -47.06 -9.99 -7.01
C GLN A 2 -47.55 -9.58 -8.42
N ILE A 3 -48.25 -10.47 -9.14
CA ILE A 3 -48.87 -10.17 -10.45
C ILE A 3 -50.05 -9.20 -10.31
N ALA A 4 -50.82 -9.30 -9.22
CA ALA A 4 -51.97 -8.42 -8.98
C ALA A 4 -51.55 -6.98 -8.61
N VAL A 5 -50.41 -6.82 -7.93
CA VAL A 5 -49.82 -5.49 -7.65
C VAL A 5 -49.23 -4.88 -8.92
N LEU A 6 -48.57 -5.67 -9.78
CA LEU A 6 -48.09 -5.22 -11.10
C LEU A 6 -49.26 -4.75 -11.99
N VAL A 7 -50.36 -5.49 -12.03
CA VAL A 7 -51.59 -5.12 -12.76
C VAL A 7 -52.25 -3.89 -12.14
N GLY A 8 -52.29 -3.77 -10.81
CA GLY A 8 -52.80 -2.58 -10.12
C GLY A 8 -51.98 -1.31 -10.42
N PHE A 9 -50.65 -1.42 -10.52
CA PHE A 9 -49.76 -0.31 -10.87
C PHE A 9 -49.89 0.10 -12.36
N LEU A 10 -50.08 -0.88 -13.26
CA LEU A 10 -50.38 -0.65 -14.67
C LEU A 10 -51.74 0.04 -14.87
N LEU A 11 -52.72 -0.23 -14.01
CA LEU A 11 -54.04 0.42 -14.06
C LEU A 11 -54.02 1.84 -13.47
N ALA A 12 -53.24 2.08 -12.40
CA ALA A 12 -53.11 3.41 -11.80
C ALA A 12 -52.29 4.40 -12.66
N SER A 13 -51.32 3.92 -13.44
CA SER A 13 -50.56 4.72 -14.41
C SER A 13 -51.36 5.12 -15.66
N GLY A 14 -52.57 4.58 -15.85
CA GLY A 14 -53.49 4.94 -16.94
C GLY A 14 -54.35 6.18 -16.68
N ALA A 15 -54.34 6.75 -15.45
CA ALA A 15 -55.11 7.95 -15.13
C ALA A 15 -54.33 9.22 -15.54
N SER A 16 -54.44 9.61 -16.80
CA SER A 16 -53.83 10.85 -17.32
C SER A 16 -54.48 12.09 -16.70
N MET A 17 -53.76 12.83 -15.86
CA MET A 17 -54.13 14.21 -15.50
C MET A 17 -53.73 15.15 -16.65
N ARG A 18 -54.71 15.82 -17.26
CA ARG A 18 -54.49 16.89 -18.24
C ARG A 18 -54.27 18.21 -17.52
N VAL A 19 -53.11 18.83 -17.72
CA VAL A 19 -52.87 20.25 -17.43
C VAL A 19 -52.33 20.86 -18.72
N GLU A 20 -53.02 21.88 -19.23
CA GLU A 20 -52.62 22.64 -20.41
C GLU A 20 -51.51 23.64 -20.06
N ALA A 21 -50.42 23.63 -20.83
CA ALA A 21 -49.47 24.74 -20.89
C ALA A 21 -48.76 24.78 -22.26
N GLN A 22 -48.59 26.00 -22.79
CA GLN A 22 -48.16 26.34 -24.15
C GLN A 22 -46.62 26.37 -24.36
N THR A 23 -46.22 25.86 -25.55
CA THR A 23 -45.09 26.25 -26.45
C THR A 23 -43.58 26.19 -26.06
N TRP A 24 -42.89 25.29 -26.79
CA TRP A 24 -41.61 25.34 -27.55
C TRP A 24 -40.17 25.48 -26.98
N SER A 25 -39.32 24.51 -27.38
CA SER A 25 -37.89 24.61 -27.75
C SER A 25 -37.46 23.30 -28.45
N ALA A 26 -36.55 23.43 -29.42
CA ALA A 26 -36.07 22.39 -30.32
C ALA A 26 -34.61 22.03 -30.01
N THR A 27 -34.36 21.08 -29.10
CA THR A 27 -33.01 20.50 -28.90
C THR A 27 -33.11 19.06 -28.37
N HIS A 28 -32.89 18.11 -29.29
CA HIS A 28 -32.60 16.68 -29.12
C HIS A 28 -33.67 15.72 -28.53
N PRO A 29 -33.95 14.59 -29.21
CA PRO A 29 -34.57 13.42 -28.59
C PRO A 29 -33.58 12.77 -27.60
N GLY A 30 -34.10 12.37 -26.45
CA GLY A 30 -33.71 11.09 -25.85
C GLY A 30 -32.39 11.01 -25.09
N TYR A 31 -32.40 11.44 -23.84
CA TYR A 31 -32.04 10.47 -22.80
C TYR A 31 -33.17 10.38 -21.77
N PRO A 32 -33.73 9.19 -21.52
CA PRO A 32 -34.74 9.02 -20.51
C PRO A 32 -34.07 9.11 -19.15
N TYR A 33 -33.89 10.33 -18.64
CA TYR A 33 -33.63 10.52 -17.23
C TYR A 33 -34.89 10.05 -16.50
N ALA A 34 -34.80 8.82 -15.99
CA ALA A 34 -35.76 8.17 -15.14
C ALA A 34 -35.14 8.06 -13.75
N ASP A 35 -35.97 8.18 -12.73
CA ASP A 35 -35.63 8.27 -11.30
C ASP A 35 -35.51 9.70 -10.77
N ALA A 36 -36.40 10.03 -9.84
CA ALA A 36 -36.41 11.27 -9.07
C ALA A 36 -35.13 11.41 -8.23
N ARG A 37 -34.52 10.31 -7.76
CA ARG A 37 -33.25 10.38 -7.02
C ARG A 37 -32.14 10.98 -7.86
N ALA A 38 -31.92 10.46 -9.06
CA ALA A 38 -30.88 10.92 -9.97
C ALA A 38 -31.13 12.37 -10.43
N ILE A 39 -32.38 12.72 -10.70
CA ILE A 39 -32.77 14.09 -11.08
C ILE A 39 -32.55 15.06 -9.91
N GLY A 40 -32.86 14.67 -8.67
CA GLY A 40 -32.61 15.50 -7.49
C GLY A 40 -31.14 15.86 -7.29
N MET A 41 -30.22 14.99 -7.75
CA MET A 41 -28.77 15.20 -7.73
C MET A 41 -28.23 15.89 -8.98
N GLY A 42 -29.07 16.59 -9.74
CA GLY A 42 -28.63 17.35 -10.91
C GLY A 42 -28.17 16.44 -12.05
N THR A 43 -28.62 15.18 -12.08
CA THR A 43 -28.22 14.15 -13.04
C THR A 43 -26.77 13.66 -12.93
N ALA A 44 -26.05 14.03 -11.87
CA ALA A 44 -24.73 13.48 -11.54
C ALA A 44 -24.86 12.09 -10.89
N PHE A 45 -25.09 11.05 -11.70
CA PHE A 45 -25.45 9.73 -11.18
C PHE A 45 -24.67 8.54 -11.76
N VAL A 46 -23.87 8.71 -12.83
CA VAL A 46 -23.17 7.59 -13.51
C VAL A 46 -22.26 6.76 -12.59
N SER A 47 -21.62 7.40 -11.60
CA SER A 47 -20.75 6.76 -10.60
C SER A 47 -21.48 6.32 -9.32
N SER A 48 -22.67 6.89 -9.08
CA SER A 48 -23.53 6.57 -7.93
C SER A 48 -24.69 5.64 -8.32
N ALA A 49 -24.72 5.18 -9.57
CA ALA A 49 -25.78 4.35 -10.11
C ALA A 49 -25.90 3.05 -9.32
N ASP A 50 -27.10 2.81 -8.80
CA ASP A 50 -27.47 1.61 -8.06
C ASP A 50 -28.93 1.23 -8.34
N GLY A 51 -29.30 0.01 -7.96
CA GLY A 51 -30.68 -0.47 -8.08
C GLY A 51 -31.18 -0.67 -9.52
N PRO A 52 -32.51 -0.85 -9.70
CA PRO A 52 -33.09 -1.14 -11.01
C PRO A 52 -32.96 0.00 -12.04
N THR A 53 -32.93 1.25 -11.56
CA THR A 53 -32.83 2.45 -12.40
C THR A 53 -31.43 2.62 -12.99
N ALA A 54 -30.42 1.91 -12.47
CA ALA A 54 -29.08 1.86 -13.04
C ALA A 54 -29.08 1.46 -14.54
N LEU A 55 -30.06 0.67 -15.00
CA LEU A 55 -30.26 0.35 -16.42
C LEU A 55 -30.35 1.57 -17.34
N ALA A 56 -30.82 2.72 -16.84
CA ALA A 56 -30.96 3.96 -17.62
C ALA A 56 -29.72 4.87 -17.52
N TRP A 57 -28.81 4.60 -16.59
CA TRP A 57 -27.68 5.48 -16.26
C TRP A 57 -26.32 4.82 -16.47
N ASN A 58 -26.11 3.69 -15.80
CA ASN A 58 -24.91 2.87 -15.89
C ASN A 58 -25.29 1.42 -15.54
N PRO A 59 -25.43 0.51 -16.53
CA PRO A 59 -25.83 -0.87 -16.29
C PRO A 59 -24.92 -1.64 -15.31
N ALA A 60 -23.66 -1.21 -15.12
CA ALA A 60 -22.79 -1.80 -14.11
C ALA A 60 -23.32 -1.59 -12.68
N GLY A 61 -24.08 -0.53 -12.42
CA GLY A 61 -24.70 -0.25 -11.12
C GLY A 61 -25.74 -1.28 -10.67
N LEU A 62 -26.19 -2.16 -11.58
CA LEU A 62 -27.09 -3.26 -11.23
C LEU A 62 -26.51 -4.16 -10.14
N VAL A 63 -25.19 -4.40 -10.12
CA VAL A 63 -24.58 -5.30 -9.13
C VAL A 63 -24.55 -4.73 -7.73
N GLU A 64 -24.72 -3.41 -7.57
CA GLU A 64 -24.81 -2.77 -6.26
C GLU A 64 -26.13 -3.08 -5.55
N GLN A 65 -27.15 -3.49 -6.30
CA GLN A 65 -28.43 -3.91 -5.77
C GLN A 65 -28.29 -5.15 -4.86
N VAL A 66 -28.70 -5.00 -3.59
CA VAL A 66 -28.60 -6.08 -2.58
C VAL A 66 -29.79 -7.04 -2.64
N PHE A 67 -30.99 -6.52 -2.90
CA PHE A 67 -32.24 -7.29 -2.91
C PHE A 67 -33.05 -7.02 -4.16
N PRO A 68 -33.87 -7.98 -4.63
CA PRO A 68 -34.82 -7.71 -5.70
C PRO A 68 -35.67 -6.48 -5.39
N SER A 69 -35.90 -5.62 -6.38
CA SER A 69 -36.68 -4.42 -6.19
C SER A 69 -37.36 -3.99 -7.49
N ILE A 70 -38.46 -3.27 -7.33
CA ILE A 70 -39.20 -2.65 -8.42
C ILE A 70 -39.23 -1.14 -8.16
N THR A 71 -39.07 -0.33 -9.21
CA THR A 71 -39.11 1.13 -9.12
C THR A 71 -39.99 1.67 -10.23
N GLY A 72 -41.05 2.38 -9.88
CA GLY A 72 -41.87 3.16 -10.80
C GLY A 72 -41.49 4.64 -10.71
N ASP A 73 -41.43 5.33 -11.85
CA ASP A 73 -41.20 6.77 -11.94
C ASP A 73 -42.31 7.42 -12.76
N LEU A 74 -42.79 8.57 -12.29
CA LEU A 74 -43.78 9.41 -12.95
C LEU A 74 -43.30 10.86 -12.96
N GLY A 75 -43.30 11.48 -14.13
CA GLY A 75 -43.03 12.90 -14.32
C GLY A 75 -44.27 13.64 -14.81
N SER A 76 -44.59 14.77 -14.17
CA SER A 76 -45.64 15.67 -14.64
C SER A 76 -45.04 17.01 -15.07
N THR A 77 -45.27 17.38 -16.34
CA THR A 77 -45.14 18.71 -17.01
C THR A 77 -45.29 18.56 -18.53
N SER A 78 -44.68 19.42 -19.37
CA SER A 78 -44.77 19.45 -20.85
C SER A 78 -44.32 18.17 -21.58
N LEU A 79 -43.82 17.19 -20.82
CA LEU A 79 -43.47 15.84 -21.22
C LEU A 79 -44.15 14.86 -20.25
N GLN A 80 -44.89 13.88 -20.77
CA GLN A 80 -45.42 12.78 -19.96
C GLN A 80 -44.36 11.69 -19.91
N ASN A 81 -43.65 11.57 -18.79
CA ASN A 81 -42.62 10.55 -18.61
C ASN A 81 -43.07 9.53 -17.57
N SER A 82 -43.06 8.26 -17.96
CA SER A 82 -43.37 7.14 -17.09
C SER A 82 -42.28 6.10 -17.24
N ALA A 83 -41.81 5.54 -16.14
CA ALA A 83 -40.88 4.41 -16.20
C ALA A 83 -41.20 3.37 -15.13
N LEU A 84 -40.87 2.12 -15.44
CA LEU A 84 -40.97 1.00 -14.53
C LEU A 84 -39.74 0.12 -14.70
N PHE A 85 -39.02 -0.12 -13.62
CA PHE A 85 -37.82 -0.95 -13.60
C PHE A 85 -37.97 -2.06 -12.57
N PHE A 86 -37.48 -3.24 -12.91
CA PHE A 86 -37.33 -4.36 -12.01
C PHE A 86 -35.89 -4.83 -12.06
N GLY A 87 -35.27 -4.98 -10.89
CA GLY A 87 -33.91 -5.52 -10.75
C GLY A 87 -33.94 -6.74 -9.85
N ASN A 88 -33.11 -7.72 -10.18
CA ASN A 88 -32.96 -8.94 -9.39
C ASN A 88 -31.47 -9.33 -9.29
N PRO A 89 -30.84 -9.26 -8.11
CA PRO A 89 -29.55 -9.88 -7.88
C PRO A 89 -29.72 -11.41 -7.98
N VAL A 90 -29.03 -12.00 -8.96
CA VAL A 90 -29.09 -13.45 -9.27
C VAL A 90 -28.02 -14.20 -8.49
N SER A 91 -26.86 -13.57 -8.28
CA SER A 91 -25.78 -14.04 -7.41
C SER A 91 -25.23 -12.87 -6.59
N GLN A 92 -24.20 -13.12 -5.77
CA GLN A 92 -23.53 -12.06 -5.00
C GLN A 92 -22.78 -11.06 -5.91
N ASP A 93 -22.35 -11.52 -7.09
CA ASP A 93 -21.51 -10.79 -8.04
C ASP A 93 -22.26 -10.52 -9.36
N GLY A 94 -23.54 -10.87 -9.48
CA GLY A 94 -24.29 -10.79 -10.73
C GLY A 94 -25.74 -10.37 -10.53
N ALA A 95 -26.21 -9.46 -11.37
CA ALA A 95 -27.56 -8.93 -11.32
C ALA A 95 -28.16 -8.81 -12.72
N ILE A 96 -29.47 -9.00 -12.82
CA ILE A 96 -30.24 -8.76 -14.04
C ILE A 96 -31.30 -7.70 -13.79
N GLY A 97 -31.71 -7.01 -14.84
CA GLY A 97 -32.79 -6.05 -14.76
C GLY A 97 -33.61 -5.96 -16.04
N LEU A 98 -34.86 -5.55 -15.87
CA LEU A 98 -35.81 -5.24 -16.93
C LEU A 98 -36.37 -3.85 -16.68
N GLY A 99 -36.63 -3.10 -17.74
CA GLY A 99 -37.17 -1.75 -17.68
C GLY A 99 -38.14 -1.46 -18.81
N TRP A 100 -39.10 -0.61 -18.54
CA TRP A 100 -39.93 0.04 -19.55
C TRP A 100 -39.90 1.54 -19.27
N ILE A 101 -39.62 2.33 -20.30
CA ILE A 101 -39.60 3.78 -20.22
C ILE A 101 -40.45 4.33 -21.36
N ARG A 102 -41.41 5.18 -21.01
CA ARG A 102 -42.26 5.89 -21.95
C ARG A 102 -42.02 7.38 -21.82
N ASN A 103 -41.62 7.99 -22.93
CA ASN A 103 -41.48 9.43 -23.04
C ASN A 103 -42.53 9.95 -24.03
N GLY A 104 -43.47 10.76 -23.57
CA GLY A 104 -44.49 11.41 -24.39
C GLY A 104 -44.22 12.91 -24.56
N ARG A 105 -44.33 13.43 -25.78
CA ARG A 105 -44.24 14.85 -26.13
C ARG A 105 -45.63 15.42 -26.33
N ILE A 106 -45.91 16.57 -25.71
CA ILE A 106 -47.23 17.22 -25.82
C ILE A 106 -47.38 17.96 -27.17
N LEU A 107 -46.28 18.34 -27.84
CA LEU A 107 -46.29 19.01 -29.15
C LEU A 107 -45.15 18.48 -30.06
N PRO A 108 -45.37 17.43 -30.86
CA PRO A 108 -44.35 16.90 -31.79
C PRO A 108 -44.13 17.85 -32.99
N PHE A 109 -42.87 18.01 -33.42
CA PHE A 109 -42.55 18.63 -34.71
C PHE A 109 -42.84 17.63 -35.85
N PRO A 110 -43.19 18.09 -37.07
CA PRO A 110 -43.32 17.22 -38.24
C PRO A 110 -42.06 16.37 -38.42
N GLY A 111 -42.21 15.04 -38.39
CA GLY A 111 -41.10 14.08 -38.52
C GLY A 111 -40.48 13.59 -37.22
N THR A 112 -40.89 14.08 -36.04
CA THR A 112 -40.41 13.57 -34.74
C THR A 112 -41.46 12.69 -34.04
N PRO A 113 -41.06 11.65 -33.26
CA PRO A 113 -42.01 10.85 -32.50
C PRO A 113 -42.80 11.69 -31.50
N GLU A 114 -44.12 11.48 -31.43
CA GLU A 114 -45.00 12.01 -30.36
C GLU A 114 -44.77 11.27 -29.05
N GLY A 115 -44.39 9.99 -29.11
CA GLY A 115 -43.96 9.24 -27.95
C GLY A 115 -42.98 8.14 -28.31
N LEU A 116 -42.15 7.74 -27.36
CA LEU A 116 -41.19 6.66 -27.49
C LEU A 116 -41.33 5.70 -26.31
N ASP A 117 -41.72 4.47 -26.61
CA ASP A 117 -41.62 3.35 -25.66
C ASP A 117 -40.27 2.67 -25.84
N ARG A 118 -39.55 2.50 -24.73
CA ARG A 118 -38.25 1.83 -24.66
C ARG A 118 -38.35 0.67 -23.67
N PHE A 119 -38.18 -0.55 -24.14
CA PHE A 119 -38.10 -1.76 -23.32
C PHE A 119 -36.65 -2.16 -23.18
N VAL A 120 -36.14 -2.21 -21.95
CA VAL A 120 -34.73 -2.43 -21.64
C VAL A 120 -34.58 -3.76 -20.92
N ALA A 121 -33.59 -4.54 -21.30
CA ALA A 121 -33.12 -5.69 -20.54
C ALA A 121 -31.61 -5.59 -20.40
N GLY A 122 -31.09 -5.82 -19.20
CA GLY A 122 -29.66 -5.72 -18.96
C GLY A 122 -29.17 -6.65 -17.87
N ALA A 123 -27.86 -6.81 -17.84
CA ALA A 123 -27.14 -7.60 -16.86
C ALA A 123 -25.87 -6.86 -16.44
N GLY A 124 -25.51 -7.02 -15.16
CA GLY A 124 -24.26 -6.56 -14.59
C GLY A 124 -23.52 -7.71 -13.92
N VAL A 125 -22.19 -7.68 -13.99
CA VAL A 125 -21.30 -8.62 -13.32
C VAL A 125 -20.13 -7.88 -12.66
N ARG A 126 -19.82 -8.26 -11.43
CA ARG A 126 -18.63 -7.83 -10.70
C ARG A 126 -17.47 -8.76 -11.06
N LEU A 127 -16.49 -8.21 -11.77
CA LEU A 127 -15.32 -8.97 -12.25
C LEU A 127 -14.24 -9.07 -11.17
N THR A 128 -14.12 -8.04 -10.35
CA THR A 128 -13.24 -7.99 -9.17
C THR A 128 -13.92 -7.22 -8.06
N ASP A 129 -13.37 -7.24 -6.83
CA ASP A 129 -13.89 -6.43 -5.71
C ASP A 129 -13.98 -4.93 -6.01
N LYS A 130 -13.24 -4.43 -7.01
CA LYS A 130 -13.22 -3.02 -7.41
C LYS A 130 -13.92 -2.73 -8.73
N LEU A 131 -14.03 -3.70 -9.64
CA LEU A 131 -14.54 -3.49 -11.00
C LEU A 131 -15.84 -4.24 -11.22
N ALA A 132 -16.89 -3.50 -11.57
CA ALA A 132 -18.12 -4.02 -12.13
C ALA A 132 -18.31 -3.53 -13.56
N VAL A 133 -18.89 -4.39 -14.39
CA VAL A 133 -19.28 -4.07 -15.77
C VAL A 133 -20.73 -4.46 -16.00
N GLY A 134 -21.40 -3.77 -16.90
CA GLY A 134 -22.76 -4.11 -17.28
C GLY A 134 -23.10 -3.74 -18.71
N MET A 135 -24.14 -4.38 -19.22
CA MET A 135 -24.66 -4.17 -20.56
C MET A 135 -26.20 -4.15 -20.51
N ALA A 136 -26.82 -3.29 -21.30
CA ALA A 136 -28.26 -3.23 -21.46
C ALA A 136 -28.64 -3.12 -22.94
N GLY A 137 -29.47 -4.05 -23.41
CA GLY A 137 -30.11 -4.00 -24.73
C GLY A 137 -31.48 -3.35 -24.62
N SER A 138 -31.85 -2.52 -25.59
CA SER A 138 -33.13 -1.80 -25.60
C SER A 138 -33.86 -1.99 -26.92
N PHE A 139 -35.16 -2.26 -26.85
CA PHE A 139 -36.09 -2.22 -27.97
C PHE A 139 -36.87 -0.91 -27.93
N LEU A 140 -36.93 -0.22 -29.07
CA LEU A 140 -37.50 1.12 -29.23
C LEU A 140 -38.74 1.05 -30.11
N SER A 141 -39.84 1.62 -29.65
CA SER A 141 -41.12 1.68 -30.35
C SER A 141 -41.62 3.12 -30.39
N PRO A 142 -41.16 3.94 -31.35
CA PRO A 142 -41.65 5.30 -31.53
C PRO A 142 -43.07 5.33 -32.11
N SER A 143 -43.85 6.32 -31.70
CA SER A 143 -45.22 6.57 -32.15
C SER A 143 -45.32 7.92 -32.87
N TYR A 144 -45.89 7.92 -34.08
CA TYR A 144 -46.03 9.11 -34.92
C TYR A 144 -47.50 9.32 -35.31
N ARG A 145 -48.15 10.40 -34.88
CA ARG A 145 -49.59 10.63 -35.13
C ARG A 145 -49.88 11.44 -36.39
N ALA A 146 -48.98 12.36 -36.74
CA ALA A 146 -49.04 13.25 -37.90
C ALA A 146 -48.05 12.86 -39.01
N ALA A 147 -47.94 11.57 -39.32
CA ALA A 147 -47.03 11.05 -40.34
C ALA A 147 -47.75 10.06 -41.28
N PRO A 148 -47.27 9.86 -42.53
CA PRO A 148 -47.81 8.85 -43.47
C PRO A 148 -47.86 7.46 -42.84
N ASP A 149 -48.75 6.57 -43.30
CA ASP A 149 -48.91 5.24 -42.69
C ASP A 149 -47.61 4.41 -42.62
N SER A 150 -46.68 4.61 -43.57
CA SER A 150 -45.35 3.98 -43.57
C SER A 150 -44.41 4.48 -42.45
N ALA A 151 -44.70 5.63 -41.86
CA ALA A 151 -43.97 6.24 -40.75
C ALA A 151 -44.54 5.87 -39.37
N ARG A 152 -45.80 5.42 -39.32
CA ARG A 152 -46.50 5.11 -38.07
C ARG A 152 -46.00 3.84 -37.38
N GLU A 153 -45.43 2.93 -38.16
CA GLU A 153 -44.89 1.66 -37.67
C GLU A 153 -43.38 1.65 -37.87
N ALA A 154 -42.64 1.87 -36.79
CA ALA A 154 -41.20 1.81 -36.79
C ALA A 154 -40.71 1.15 -35.49
N ALA A 155 -39.62 0.39 -35.59
CA ALA A 155 -39.03 -0.34 -34.47
C ALA A 155 -37.52 -0.14 -34.48
N GLY A 156 -36.89 -0.09 -33.30
CA GLY A 156 -35.47 0.16 -33.17
C GLY A 156 -34.80 -0.64 -32.08
N PHE A 157 -33.48 -0.64 -32.10
CA PHE A 157 -32.65 -1.28 -31.10
C PHE A 157 -31.53 -0.35 -30.68
N SER A 158 -31.19 -0.38 -29.39
CA SER A 158 -29.99 0.26 -28.89
C SER A 158 -29.31 -0.58 -27.82
N THR A 159 -28.06 -0.25 -27.51
CA THR A 159 -27.24 -1.00 -26.57
C THR A 159 -26.40 -0.04 -25.76
N ASP A 160 -26.47 -0.19 -24.45
CA ASP A 160 -25.69 0.58 -23.49
C ASP A 160 -24.69 -0.34 -22.82
N ILE A 161 -23.50 0.17 -22.55
CA ILE A 161 -22.49 -0.51 -21.73
C ILE A 161 -22.01 0.42 -20.64
N GLY A 162 -21.61 -0.15 -19.52
CA GLY A 162 -21.20 0.60 -18.35
C GLY A 162 -20.13 -0.11 -17.55
N ALA A 163 -19.33 0.68 -16.85
CA ALA A 163 -18.35 0.23 -15.89
C ALA A 163 -18.43 1.09 -14.61
N LEU A 164 -18.19 0.45 -13.48
CA LEU A 164 -18.03 1.08 -12.17
C LEU A 164 -16.74 0.57 -11.54
N PHE A 165 -15.92 1.50 -11.06
CA PHE A 165 -14.65 1.22 -10.42
C PHE A 165 -14.56 1.88 -9.04
N SER A 166 -14.42 1.07 -8.00
CA SER A 166 -14.23 1.52 -6.61
C SER A 166 -12.74 1.70 -6.33
N LEU A 167 -12.26 2.95 -6.39
CA LEU A 167 -10.86 3.30 -6.09
C LEU A 167 -10.55 3.04 -4.62
N THR A 168 -11.45 3.45 -3.74
CA THR A 168 -11.41 3.24 -2.29
C THR A 168 -12.80 2.89 -1.79
N GLY A 169 -12.94 2.59 -0.49
CA GLY A 169 -14.26 2.42 0.14
C GLY A 169 -15.14 3.69 0.14
N ARG A 170 -14.62 4.84 -0.32
CA ARG A 170 -15.33 6.14 -0.37
C ARG A 170 -15.34 6.81 -1.73
N ILE A 171 -14.48 6.40 -2.66
CA ILE A 171 -14.37 7.01 -4.00
C ILE A 171 -14.75 5.98 -5.06
N ARG A 172 -15.74 6.32 -5.88
CA ARG A 172 -16.16 5.53 -7.04
C ARG A 172 -16.06 6.35 -8.31
N VAL A 173 -15.62 5.71 -9.39
CA VAL A 173 -15.62 6.27 -10.73
C VAL A 173 -16.51 5.42 -11.62
N GLY A 174 -17.34 6.07 -12.41
CA GLY A 174 -18.25 5.42 -13.34
C GLY A 174 -18.07 5.94 -14.74
N ALA A 175 -18.22 5.05 -15.72
CA ALA A 175 -18.29 5.41 -17.13
C ALA A 175 -19.39 4.60 -17.80
N SER A 176 -20.10 5.21 -18.74
CA SER A 176 -21.09 4.52 -19.56
C SER A 176 -21.07 5.06 -20.98
N ILE A 177 -21.19 4.15 -21.94
CA ILE A 177 -21.41 4.46 -23.34
C ILE A 177 -22.86 4.11 -23.63
N CYS A 178 -23.66 5.13 -23.89
CA CYS A 178 -25.07 4.98 -24.24
C CYS A 178 -25.21 4.91 -25.76
N ASP A 179 -26.10 4.03 -26.22
CA ASP A 179 -26.40 3.80 -27.64
C ASP A 179 -25.11 3.51 -28.45
N LEU A 180 -24.33 2.51 -28.03
CA LEU A 180 -23.01 2.13 -28.57
C LEU A 180 -22.92 2.07 -30.11
N THR A 181 -24.01 1.69 -30.78
CA THR A 181 -24.10 1.57 -32.26
C THR A 181 -25.02 2.61 -32.91
N ASP A 182 -25.27 3.70 -32.18
CA ASP A 182 -26.34 4.69 -32.39
C ASP A 182 -27.73 4.04 -32.27
N ALA A 183 -28.71 4.76 -31.70
CA ALA A 183 -30.07 4.24 -31.56
C ALA A 183 -30.77 4.30 -32.92
N LYS A 184 -30.87 3.16 -33.61
CA LYS A 184 -31.42 3.07 -34.96
C LYS A 184 -32.84 2.56 -34.94
N VAL A 185 -33.68 3.15 -35.79
CA VAL A 185 -35.07 2.74 -36.03
C VAL A 185 -35.24 2.41 -37.51
N TRP A 186 -35.83 1.25 -37.76
CA TRP A 186 -36.22 0.78 -39.08
C TRP A 186 -37.70 1.09 -39.29
N ARG A 187 -37.98 1.82 -40.38
CA ARG A 187 -39.33 2.14 -40.82
C ARG A 187 -39.79 1.16 -41.90
N LYS A 188 -41.10 0.98 -42.05
CA LYS A 188 -41.68 0.12 -43.09
C LYS A 188 -41.37 0.57 -44.53
N ASP A 189 -41.05 1.85 -44.73
CA ASP A 189 -40.60 2.39 -46.02
C ASP A 189 -39.12 2.06 -46.36
N GLY A 190 -38.46 1.24 -45.53
CA GLY A 190 -37.08 0.79 -45.74
C GLY A 190 -36.03 1.80 -45.29
N ARG A 191 -36.43 2.97 -44.78
CA ARG A 191 -35.50 3.98 -44.26
C ARG A 191 -35.03 3.60 -42.85
N VAL A 192 -33.76 3.85 -42.58
CA VAL A 192 -33.16 3.75 -41.24
C VAL A 192 -32.92 5.16 -40.73
N GLU A 193 -33.45 5.46 -39.56
CA GLU A 193 -33.31 6.75 -38.89
C GLU A 193 -32.51 6.57 -37.60
N ILE A 194 -31.59 7.49 -37.32
CA ILE A 194 -30.87 7.54 -36.04
C ILE A 194 -31.70 8.42 -35.10
N LEU A 195 -32.36 7.80 -34.10
CA LEU A 195 -33.13 8.50 -33.08
C LEU A 195 -32.21 9.29 -32.14
N ASN A 196 -31.19 8.62 -31.62
CA ASN A 196 -30.22 9.20 -30.69
C ASN A 196 -28.81 8.83 -31.18
N PRO A 197 -27.89 9.80 -31.30
CA PRO A 197 -26.49 9.50 -31.53
C PRO A 197 -25.88 8.87 -30.26
N ARG A 198 -24.79 8.11 -30.43
CA ARG A 198 -24.00 7.62 -29.31
C ARG A 198 -23.61 8.76 -28.35
N SER A 199 -23.59 8.49 -27.06
CA SER A 199 -23.03 9.42 -26.07
C SER A 199 -22.17 8.69 -25.04
N VAL A 200 -21.23 9.44 -24.47
CA VAL A 200 -20.35 8.94 -23.42
C VAL A 200 -20.60 9.77 -22.17
N ARG A 201 -20.70 9.10 -21.04
CA ARG A 201 -20.78 9.71 -19.72
C ARG A 201 -19.68 9.15 -18.86
N TRP A 202 -19.09 10.01 -18.05
CA TRP A 202 -18.17 9.59 -17.00
C TRP A 202 -18.32 10.50 -15.80
N GLY A 203 -17.95 10.00 -14.63
CA GLY A 203 -18.16 10.72 -13.39
C GLY A 203 -17.47 10.06 -12.21
N ALA A 204 -17.43 10.80 -11.12
CA ALA A 204 -16.87 10.36 -9.85
C ALA A 204 -17.83 10.70 -8.72
N SER A 205 -17.92 9.82 -7.73
CA SER A 205 -18.60 10.09 -6.47
C SER A 205 -17.67 9.88 -5.29
N PHE A 206 -17.88 10.70 -4.26
CA PHE A 206 -17.11 10.73 -3.04
C PHE A 206 -18.05 10.74 -1.83
N ASP A 207 -17.96 9.70 -1.01
CA ASP A 207 -18.65 9.61 0.28
C ASP A 207 -17.85 10.37 1.33
N ALA A 208 -18.19 11.65 1.53
CA ALA A 208 -17.53 12.52 2.50
C ALA A 208 -17.74 12.04 3.94
N SER A 209 -18.88 11.41 4.21
CA SER A 209 -19.21 10.71 5.45
C SER A 209 -20.21 9.59 5.17
N ASP A 210 -20.59 8.82 6.19
CA ASP A 210 -21.66 7.80 6.04
C ASP A 210 -23.04 8.40 5.69
N GLN A 211 -23.19 9.72 5.81
CA GLN A 211 -24.44 10.45 5.56
C GLN A 211 -24.38 11.37 4.34
N VAL A 212 -23.19 11.68 3.80
CA VAL A 212 -23.02 12.68 2.72
C VAL A 212 -22.24 12.09 1.56
N THR A 213 -22.86 12.13 0.37
CA THR A 213 -22.25 11.74 -0.90
C THR A 213 -22.24 12.95 -1.83
N LEU A 214 -21.09 13.22 -2.44
CA LEU A 214 -20.93 14.19 -3.52
C LEU A 214 -20.71 13.44 -4.83
N ALA A 215 -21.25 13.97 -5.93
CA ALA A 215 -21.12 13.36 -7.24
C ALA A 215 -20.85 14.43 -8.31
N TYR A 216 -20.00 14.07 -9.27
CA TYR A 216 -19.72 14.83 -10.47
C TYR A 216 -19.92 13.92 -11.68
N GLN A 217 -20.47 14.47 -12.75
CA GLN A 217 -20.62 13.78 -14.03
C GLN A 217 -20.40 14.75 -15.18
N HIS A 218 -19.70 14.26 -16.20
CA HIS A 218 -19.57 14.91 -17.49
C HIS A 218 -20.27 14.07 -18.57
N ASP A 219 -21.07 14.72 -19.40
CA ASP A 219 -21.68 14.13 -20.59
C ASP A 219 -21.61 15.08 -21.81
N GLN A 220 -22.70 15.78 -22.12
CA GLN A 220 -22.73 16.93 -23.03
C GLN A 220 -22.62 18.26 -22.24
N GLY A 221 -22.62 18.18 -20.91
CA GLY A 221 -22.32 19.27 -19.99
C GLY A 221 -21.77 18.73 -18.67
N ASP A 222 -21.56 19.65 -17.73
CA ASP A 222 -21.03 19.33 -16.41
C ASP A 222 -22.16 19.34 -15.38
N HIS A 223 -22.19 18.32 -14.53
CA HIS A 223 -23.22 18.15 -13.50
C HIS A 223 -22.57 17.86 -12.16
N VAL A 224 -23.05 18.54 -11.12
CA VAL A 224 -22.63 18.34 -9.74
C VAL A 224 -23.86 18.08 -8.88
N GLY A 225 -23.78 17.05 -8.05
CA GLY A 225 -24.85 16.62 -7.16
C GLY A 225 -24.35 16.36 -5.75
N ALA A 226 -25.23 16.53 -4.78
CA ALA A 226 -25.02 16.12 -3.40
C ALA A 226 -26.25 15.37 -2.88
N GLU A 227 -26.02 14.31 -2.11
CA GLU A 227 -27.02 13.56 -1.36
C GLU A 227 -26.62 13.57 0.12
N TRP A 228 -27.55 13.97 0.98
CA TRP A 228 -27.37 14.02 2.42
C TRP A 228 -28.49 13.25 3.12
N PHE A 229 -28.17 12.45 4.13
CA PHE A 229 -29.12 11.73 4.97
C PHE A 229 -29.11 12.31 6.40
N PRO A 230 -29.91 13.35 6.70
CA PRO A 230 -29.99 13.92 8.05
C PRO A 230 -30.43 12.89 9.10
N VAL A 231 -31.30 11.96 8.66
CA VAL A 231 -31.73 10.77 9.38
C VAL A 231 -31.83 9.64 8.37
N GLU A 232 -31.69 8.39 8.78
CA GLU A 232 -31.65 7.27 7.82
C GLU A 232 -32.93 7.08 7.00
N ALA A 233 -34.07 7.56 7.52
CA ALA A 233 -35.35 7.50 6.82
C ALA A 233 -35.54 8.62 5.77
N MET A 234 -34.66 9.63 5.73
CA MET A 234 -34.84 10.81 4.89
C MET A 234 -33.55 11.19 4.14
N ALA A 235 -33.67 11.42 2.84
CA ALA A 235 -32.59 11.93 2.00
C ALA A 235 -32.94 13.33 1.49
N LEU A 236 -31.99 14.26 1.54
CA LEU A 236 -32.04 15.56 0.91
C LEU A 236 -31.02 15.60 -0.21
N ARG A 237 -31.43 16.14 -1.36
CA ARG A 237 -30.60 16.16 -2.57
C ARG A 237 -30.62 17.54 -3.21
N GLY A 238 -29.48 17.94 -3.70
CA GLY A 238 -29.32 19.16 -4.49
C GLY A 238 -28.41 18.89 -5.68
N GLY A 239 -28.65 19.58 -6.78
CA GLY A 239 -27.78 19.48 -7.93
C GLY A 239 -27.84 20.69 -8.85
N VAL A 240 -26.75 20.87 -9.58
CA VAL A 240 -26.55 21.95 -10.54
C VAL A 240 -25.90 21.36 -11.77
N GLY A 241 -26.43 21.69 -12.94
CA GLY A 241 -25.84 21.36 -14.23
C GLY A 241 -25.52 22.61 -15.04
N TYR A 242 -24.52 22.51 -15.89
CA TYR A 242 -24.13 23.55 -16.82
C TYR A 242 -23.87 22.97 -18.21
N ARG A 243 -24.61 23.48 -19.20
CA ARG A 243 -24.53 23.01 -20.58
C ARG A 243 -24.90 24.15 -21.52
N ASP A 244 -24.19 24.31 -22.64
CA ASP A 244 -24.54 25.26 -23.71
C ASP A 244 -24.87 26.68 -23.20
N ARG A 245 -24.11 27.16 -22.21
CA ARG A 245 -24.31 28.46 -21.50
C ARG A 245 -25.61 28.58 -20.70
N MET A 246 -26.29 27.47 -20.46
CA MET A 246 -27.50 27.37 -19.66
C MET A 246 -27.23 26.61 -18.35
N TRP A 247 -27.83 27.11 -17.27
CA TRP A 247 -27.79 26.49 -15.96
C TRP A 247 -29.05 25.67 -15.72
N SER A 248 -28.89 24.47 -15.16
CA SER A 248 -29.97 23.68 -14.58
C SER A 248 -29.81 23.58 -13.07
N ARG A 249 -30.92 23.50 -12.36
CA ARG A 249 -30.95 23.38 -10.89
C ARG A 249 -31.96 22.35 -10.48
N SER A 250 -31.61 21.54 -9.49
CA SER A 250 -32.51 20.53 -8.96
C SER A 250 -32.44 20.45 -7.45
N ALA A 251 -33.56 20.06 -6.87
CA ALA A 251 -33.66 19.69 -5.47
C ALA A 251 -34.55 18.45 -5.36
N GLY A 252 -34.25 17.58 -4.39
CA GLY A 252 -35.05 16.39 -4.16
C GLY A 252 -35.10 16.01 -2.69
N VAL A 253 -36.16 15.28 -2.34
CA VAL A 253 -36.34 14.66 -1.04
C VAL A 253 -36.73 13.21 -1.22
N GLY A 254 -36.14 12.32 -0.44
CA GLY A 254 -36.48 10.91 -0.40
C GLY A 254 -36.95 10.52 0.99
N PHE A 255 -38.00 9.72 1.07
CA PHE A 255 -38.48 9.12 2.32
C PHE A 255 -38.48 7.61 2.20
N ARG A 256 -38.01 6.93 3.25
CA ARG A 256 -38.02 5.47 3.35
C ARG A 256 -38.88 5.05 4.54
N SER A 257 -39.83 4.16 4.28
CA SER A 257 -40.68 3.55 5.30
C SER A 257 -40.85 2.06 5.00
N GLY A 258 -40.33 1.21 5.88
CA GLY A 258 -40.29 -0.23 5.63
C GLY A 258 -39.54 -0.57 4.34
N SER A 259 -40.15 -1.41 3.51
CA SER A 259 -39.64 -1.79 2.18
C SER A 259 -39.91 -0.77 1.07
N VAL A 260 -40.59 0.34 1.37
CA VAL A 260 -41.00 1.34 0.37
C VAL A 260 -40.13 2.59 0.49
N ARG A 261 -39.64 3.06 -0.66
CA ARG A 261 -38.95 4.34 -0.82
C ARG A 261 -39.78 5.22 -1.75
N VAL A 262 -40.02 6.46 -1.35
CA VAL A 262 -40.68 7.47 -2.18
C VAL A 262 -39.70 8.62 -2.35
N ASP A 263 -39.37 8.94 -3.59
CA ASP A 263 -38.49 10.04 -3.95
C ASP A 263 -39.30 11.08 -4.72
N TYR A 264 -39.11 12.34 -4.36
CA TYR A 264 -39.62 13.48 -5.08
C TYR A 264 -38.46 14.36 -5.53
N ALA A 265 -38.51 14.84 -6.77
CA ALA A 265 -37.55 15.82 -7.25
C ALA A 265 -38.24 16.92 -8.04
N TYR A 266 -37.71 18.13 -7.84
CA TYR A 266 -37.97 19.30 -8.65
C TYR A 266 -36.71 19.61 -9.45
N ALA A 267 -36.87 19.80 -10.76
CA ALA A 267 -35.79 20.24 -11.63
C ALA A 267 -36.24 21.41 -12.49
N GLN A 268 -35.41 22.44 -12.52
CA GLN A 268 -35.46 23.53 -13.49
C GLN A 268 -34.39 23.25 -14.55
N LEU A 269 -34.83 22.82 -15.73
CA LEU A 269 -34.01 22.45 -16.87
C LEU A 269 -34.07 23.59 -17.89
N GLU A 270 -32.93 24.23 -18.16
CA GLU A 270 -32.86 25.44 -19.01
C GLU A 270 -33.80 26.55 -18.47
N GLN A 271 -33.74 27.79 -18.98
CA GLN A 271 -34.43 28.91 -18.31
C GLN A 271 -35.98 28.82 -18.28
N SER A 272 -36.58 27.83 -18.95
CA SER A 272 -38.02 27.77 -19.19
C SER A 272 -38.72 26.46 -18.76
N TYR A 273 -38.01 25.34 -18.57
CA TYR A 273 -38.68 24.06 -18.22
C TYR A 273 -38.59 23.74 -16.74
N ARG A 274 -39.76 23.54 -16.13
CA ARG A 274 -39.88 23.05 -14.76
C ARG A 274 -40.44 21.64 -14.82
N GLN A 275 -39.88 20.71 -14.07
CA GLN A 275 -40.35 19.34 -13.99
C GLN A 275 -40.49 18.90 -12.54
N HIS A 276 -41.56 18.15 -12.29
CA HIS A 276 -41.78 17.43 -11.03
C HIS A 276 -41.71 15.94 -11.31
N ARG A 277 -40.98 15.21 -10.46
CA ARG A 277 -40.75 13.78 -10.57
C ARG A 277 -41.09 13.10 -9.26
N VAL A 278 -41.80 11.99 -9.35
CA VAL A 278 -42.12 11.11 -8.22
C VAL A 278 -41.71 9.71 -8.60
N SER A 279 -40.81 9.12 -7.81
CA SER A 279 -40.47 7.71 -7.93
C SER A 279 -40.88 6.95 -6.68
N VAL A 280 -41.42 5.75 -6.87
CA VAL A 280 -41.76 4.81 -5.80
C VAL A 280 -40.98 3.53 -6.05
N ALA A 281 -40.13 3.15 -5.10
CA ALA A 281 -39.41 1.89 -5.12
C ALA A 281 -39.89 0.96 -4.00
N MET A 282 -40.00 -0.32 -4.29
CA MET A 282 -40.29 -1.37 -3.33
C MET A 282 -39.20 -2.44 -3.37
N VAL A 283 -38.61 -2.73 -2.22
CA VAL A 283 -37.54 -3.72 -2.03
C VAL A 283 -38.12 -5.01 -1.47
N PHE A 284 -37.63 -6.16 -1.95
CA PHE A 284 -38.06 -7.50 -1.53
C PHE A 284 -36.89 -8.25 -0.88
N PRO A 285 -36.62 -8.05 0.42
CA PRO A 285 -35.54 -8.72 1.12
C PRO A 285 -35.68 -10.24 1.07
N ARG A 286 -34.56 -10.95 0.88
CA ARG A 286 -34.50 -12.41 0.97
C ARG A 286 -33.92 -12.81 2.32
N GLY A 287 -34.71 -13.48 3.15
CA GLY A 287 -34.26 -14.05 4.43
C GLY A 287 -35.09 -13.60 5.62
N ARG A 288 -35.13 -14.44 6.66
CA ARG A 288 -35.85 -14.16 7.92
C ARG A 288 -34.99 -13.39 8.93
N SER A 289 -33.67 -13.40 8.78
CA SER A 289 -32.73 -12.75 9.71
C SER A 289 -32.44 -11.32 9.27
N ALA A 290 -32.45 -10.38 10.22
CA ALA A 290 -32.15 -8.97 9.97
C ALA A 290 -30.72 -8.75 9.47
N VAL A 291 -29.75 -9.56 9.93
CA VAL A 291 -28.34 -9.48 9.50
C VAL A 291 -27.83 -10.85 9.07
N GLN A 292 -27.07 -10.88 7.97
CA GLN A 292 -26.48 -12.10 7.41
C GLN A 292 -24.97 -11.94 7.24
N ILE A 293 -24.21 -13.00 7.55
CA ILE A 293 -22.78 -13.11 7.24
C ILE A 293 -22.66 -13.81 5.88
N THR A 294 -21.87 -13.23 4.99
CA THR A 294 -21.56 -13.73 3.64
C THR A 294 -20.05 -13.63 3.37
N LYS A 295 -19.53 -14.47 2.47
CA LYS A 295 -18.09 -14.55 2.08
C LYS A 295 -17.09 -14.52 3.26
N PRO A 296 -17.22 -15.39 4.27
CA PRO A 296 -16.25 -15.42 5.34
C PRO A 296 -14.95 -16.04 4.85
N GLN A 297 -13.88 -15.26 4.90
CA GLN A 297 -12.52 -15.67 4.55
C GLN A 297 -11.62 -15.47 5.76
N VAL A 298 -10.77 -16.45 6.03
CA VAL A 298 -9.73 -16.36 7.06
C VAL A 298 -8.43 -16.81 6.40
N ARG A 299 -7.39 -15.98 6.49
CA ARG A 299 -6.08 -16.34 5.93
C ARG A 299 -5.38 -17.39 6.81
N PRO A 300 -4.46 -18.19 6.26
CA PRO A 300 -3.58 -19.04 7.07
C PRO A 300 -2.81 -18.21 8.09
N LEU A 301 -2.60 -18.77 9.27
CA LEU A 301 -1.93 -18.11 10.38
C LEU A 301 -0.60 -18.80 10.66
N TYR A 302 0.43 -18.01 10.86
CA TYR A 302 1.76 -18.43 11.32
C TYR A 302 1.92 -18.07 12.79
N ALA A 303 2.33 -19.04 13.62
CA ALA A 303 2.54 -18.82 15.04
C ALA A 303 3.52 -17.66 15.29
N SER A 304 4.66 -17.61 14.58
CA SER A 304 5.69 -16.57 14.72
C SER A 304 5.19 -15.14 14.47
N LEU A 305 4.11 -14.96 13.68
CA LEU A 305 3.56 -13.65 13.31
C LEU A 305 2.37 -13.23 14.20
N GLY A 306 2.11 -13.92 15.30
CA GLY A 306 0.92 -13.72 16.14
C GLY A 306 0.69 -12.28 16.61
N LYS A 307 1.76 -11.52 16.90
CA LYS A 307 1.66 -10.10 17.28
C LYS A 307 1.17 -9.22 16.13
N ALA A 308 1.57 -9.51 14.89
CA ALA A 308 1.17 -8.75 13.70
C ALA A 308 -0.35 -8.79 13.49
N TYR A 309 -1.02 -9.88 13.87
CA TYR A 309 -2.47 -10.05 13.73
C TYR A 309 -3.31 -9.12 14.61
N THR A 310 -2.69 -8.42 15.56
CA THR A 310 -3.35 -7.34 16.31
C THR A 310 -3.50 -6.06 15.48
N ARG A 311 -2.64 -5.87 14.47
CA ARG A 311 -2.59 -4.70 13.58
C ARG A 311 -3.00 -5.02 12.15
N GLU A 312 -2.95 -6.28 11.76
CA GLU A 312 -3.38 -6.75 10.46
C GLU A 312 -4.65 -7.59 10.54
N PRO A 313 -5.59 -7.41 9.61
CA PRO A 313 -6.77 -8.26 9.57
C PRO A 313 -6.39 -9.71 9.19
N VAL A 314 -6.94 -10.66 9.92
CA VAL A 314 -6.80 -12.10 9.65
C VAL A 314 -8.02 -12.69 8.96
N ALA A 315 -9.16 -12.01 9.05
CA ALA A 315 -10.39 -12.46 8.44
C ALA A 315 -11.14 -11.29 7.80
N SER A 316 -11.89 -11.57 6.75
CA SER A 316 -12.87 -10.64 6.20
C SER A 316 -14.22 -11.32 6.06
N ILE A 317 -15.26 -10.55 6.34
CA ILE A 317 -16.65 -10.97 6.14
C ILE A 317 -17.43 -9.87 5.44
N GLU A 318 -18.47 -10.23 4.72
CA GLU A 318 -19.49 -9.29 4.26
C GLU A 318 -20.76 -9.44 5.12
N LEU A 319 -21.20 -8.33 5.71
CA LEU A 319 -22.46 -8.26 6.43
C LEU A 319 -23.55 -7.63 5.57
N VAL A 320 -24.73 -8.25 5.56
CA VAL A 320 -25.90 -7.78 4.82
C VAL A 320 -27.04 -7.50 5.79
N ASN A 321 -27.51 -6.24 5.85
CA ASN A 321 -28.71 -5.86 6.60
C ASN A 321 -29.95 -6.01 5.70
N SER A 322 -30.81 -6.96 6.03
CA SER A 322 -32.08 -7.25 5.32
C SER A 322 -33.29 -6.52 5.91
N SER A 323 -33.10 -5.77 7.01
CA SER A 323 -34.17 -5.06 7.69
C SER A 323 -34.36 -3.64 7.17
N SER A 324 -35.53 -3.07 7.45
CA SER A 324 -35.88 -1.69 7.10
C SER A 324 -35.31 -0.65 8.08
N THR A 325 -34.63 -1.08 9.13
CA THR A 325 -34.04 -0.23 10.17
C THR A 325 -32.53 -0.43 10.22
N PRO A 326 -31.77 0.56 10.69
CA PRO A 326 -30.37 0.36 11.00
C PRO A 326 -30.21 -0.77 12.01
N VAL A 327 -29.12 -1.52 11.87
CA VAL A 327 -28.77 -2.57 12.82
C VAL A 327 -27.33 -2.39 13.24
N THR A 328 -27.11 -2.12 14.53
CA THR A 328 -25.79 -2.12 15.15
C THR A 328 -25.49 -3.50 15.71
N THR A 329 -24.34 -4.06 15.35
CA THR A 329 -23.89 -5.37 15.81
C THR A 329 -22.42 -5.31 16.18
N ARG A 330 -22.05 -6.08 17.22
CA ARG A 330 -20.67 -6.37 17.55
C ARG A 330 -20.28 -7.68 16.86
N VAL A 331 -19.33 -7.60 15.94
CA VAL A 331 -18.78 -8.75 15.23
C VAL A 331 -17.61 -9.29 16.02
N GLU A 332 -17.67 -10.55 16.41
CA GLU A 332 -16.66 -11.20 17.24
C GLU A 332 -15.97 -12.33 16.48
N LEU A 333 -14.63 -12.35 16.43
CA LEU A 333 -13.85 -13.49 15.97
C LEU A 333 -13.19 -14.16 17.16
N LEU A 334 -13.45 -15.46 17.33
CA LEU A 334 -12.84 -16.32 18.33
C LEU A 334 -12.19 -17.54 17.67
N LEU A 335 -10.92 -17.77 17.99
CA LEU A 335 -10.20 -19.02 17.75
C LEU A 335 -10.06 -19.74 19.10
N PRO A 336 -10.96 -20.67 19.47
CA PRO A 336 -11.16 -21.09 20.87
C PRO A 336 -9.94 -21.63 21.61
N ARG A 337 -8.96 -22.20 20.88
CA ARG A 337 -7.74 -22.78 21.46
C ARG A 337 -6.54 -21.83 21.48
N PHE A 338 -6.64 -20.66 20.85
CA PHE A 338 -5.52 -19.75 20.61
C PHE A 338 -5.77 -18.33 21.12
N MET A 339 -7.00 -18.03 21.50
CA MET A 339 -7.43 -16.74 21.98
C MET A 339 -8.06 -16.90 23.37
N THR A 340 -7.71 -16.02 24.29
CA THR A 340 -8.31 -15.96 25.63
C THR A 340 -9.68 -15.28 25.63
N ALA A 341 -9.89 -14.33 24.70
CA ALA A 341 -11.14 -13.62 24.49
C ALA A 341 -11.35 -13.36 22.99
N PRO A 342 -12.60 -13.25 22.53
CA PRO A 342 -12.87 -12.86 21.14
C PRO A 342 -12.35 -11.45 20.88
N SER A 343 -11.74 -11.27 19.71
CA SER A 343 -11.56 -9.94 19.13
C SER A 343 -12.91 -9.43 18.64
N SER A 344 -13.19 -8.13 18.78
CA SER A 344 -14.50 -7.60 18.45
C SER A 344 -14.45 -6.23 17.79
N GLU A 345 -15.35 -5.99 16.83
CA GLU A 345 -15.54 -4.71 16.15
C GLU A 345 -17.04 -4.36 16.13
N GLU A 346 -17.39 -3.14 16.52
CA GLU A 346 -18.78 -2.67 16.50
C GLU A 346 -19.08 -1.95 15.18
N VAL A 347 -20.17 -2.35 14.52
CA VAL A 347 -20.50 -1.91 13.18
C VAL A 347 -21.98 -1.56 13.12
N THR A 348 -22.31 -0.41 12.52
CA THR A 348 -23.70 -0.01 12.24
C THR A 348 -23.99 -0.16 10.76
N LEU A 349 -24.91 -1.08 10.41
CA LEU A 349 -25.31 -1.37 9.04
C LEU A 349 -26.56 -0.59 8.66
N ARG A 350 -26.48 0.19 7.58
CA ARG A 350 -27.64 0.90 7.00
C ARG A 350 -28.73 -0.08 6.53
N PRO A 351 -30.01 0.32 6.48
CA PRO A 351 -31.09 -0.51 5.96
C PRO A 351 -30.82 -0.95 4.52
N TYR A 352 -31.05 -2.24 4.24
CA TYR A 352 -30.85 -2.84 2.92
C TYR A 352 -29.45 -2.70 2.33
N SER A 353 -28.43 -2.56 3.17
CA SER A 353 -27.04 -2.36 2.76
C SER A 353 -26.19 -3.61 2.93
N ARG A 354 -25.02 -3.59 2.27
CA ARG A 354 -23.93 -4.54 2.49
C ARG A 354 -22.67 -3.79 2.94
N GLN A 355 -21.90 -4.35 3.85
CA GLN A 355 -20.64 -3.77 4.31
C GLN A 355 -19.61 -4.86 4.59
N ARG A 356 -18.38 -4.68 4.10
CA ARG A 356 -17.26 -5.58 4.37
C ARG A 356 -16.54 -5.18 5.65
N ILE A 357 -16.31 -6.15 6.53
CA ILE A 357 -15.68 -5.99 7.85
C ILE A 357 -14.40 -6.80 7.92
N PHE A 358 -13.36 -6.23 8.54
CA PHE A 358 -12.03 -6.80 8.61
C PHE A 358 -11.68 -7.11 10.07
N LEU A 359 -11.63 -8.39 10.41
CA LEU A 359 -11.42 -8.85 11.77
C LEU A 359 -9.95 -9.17 11.99
N ARG A 360 -9.45 -8.75 13.15
CA ARG A 360 -8.08 -8.98 13.64
C ARG A 360 -8.07 -10.16 14.60
N ALA A 361 -6.91 -10.68 14.98
CA ALA A 361 -6.83 -11.70 16.01
C ALA A 361 -5.76 -11.35 17.04
N VAL A 362 -6.08 -11.62 18.30
CA VAL A 362 -5.15 -11.49 19.43
C VAL A 362 -4.82 -12.89 19.90
N LEU A 363 -3.74 -13.47 19.35
CA LEU A 363 -3.30 -14.81 19.72
C LEU A 363 -2.55 -14.75 21.06
N SER A 364 -2.76 -15.74 21.93
CA SER A 364 -1.98 -15.87 23.15
C SER A 364 -0.66 -16.63 22.89
N GLY A 365 0.46 -16.01 23.28
CA GLY A 365 1.82 -16.52 22.99
C GLY A 365 2.09 -17.92 23.54
N GLU A 366 1.62 -18.21 24.76
CA GLU A 366 1.78 -19.54 25.39
C GLU A 366 1.06 -20.65 24.61
N GLN A 367 -0.13 -20.37 24.07
CA GLN A 367 -0.93 -21.38 23.38
C GLN A 367 -0.37 -21.71 21.99
N ILE A 368 0.26 -20.74 21.31
CA ILE A 368 0.81 -20.93 19.96
C ILE A 368 2.23 -21.49 19.95
N ALA A 369 2.98 -21.36 21.05
CA ALA A 369 4.35 -21.86 21.19
C ALA A 369 4.50 -23.38 21.07
N ALA A 370 3.47 -24.13 21.48
CA ALA A 370 3.55 -25.58 21.69
C ALA A 370 2.99 -26.43 20.53
N ILE A 371 2.85 -25.86 19.32
CA ILE A 371 1.95 -26.41 18.29
C ILE A 371 2.66 -26.79 17.00
N ALA A 372 2.32 -27.98 16.50
CA ALA A 372 2.59 -28.42 15.13
C ALA A 372 1.50 -27.96 14.16
N ASP A 373 1.83 -27.90 12.88
CA ASP A 373 0.93 -27.59 11.78
C ASP A 373 -0.43 -28.29 11.91
N GLN A 374 -1.50 -27.51 12.05
CA GLN A 374 -2.84 -28.08 12.24
C GLN A 374 -3.97 -27.20 11.68
N PRO A 375 -5.07 -27.80 11.20
CA PRO A 375 -6.29 -27.06 10.90
C PRO A 375 -6.92 -26.51 12.18
N VAL A 376 -7.44 -25.30 12.08
CA VAL A 376 -8.08 -24.56 13.17
C VAL A 376 -9.49 -24.17 12.77
N GLN A 377 -10.45 -24.46 13.65
CA GLN A 377 -11.81 -23.95 13.52
C GLN A 377 -11.98 -22.69 14.36
N GLY A 378 -12.35 -21.60 13.70
CA GLY A 378 -12.77 -20.35 14.31
C GLY A 378 -14.27 -20.18 14.28
N VAL A 379 -14.76 -19.24 15.08
CA VAL A 379 -16.16 -18.86 15.11
C VAL A 379 -16.27 -17.34 14.98
N ILE A 380 -17.05 -16.90 14.00
CA ILE A 380 -17.45 -15.50 13.85
C ILE A 380 -18.87 -15.36 14.38
N SER A 381 -19.06 -14.50 15.38
CA SER A 381 -20.35 -14.28 16.03
C SER A 381 -20.86 -12.86 15.77
N LEU A 382 -22.17 -12.73 15.53
CA LEU A 382 -22.87 -11.44 15.57
C LEU A 382 -23.55 -11.31 16.91
N VAL A 383 -23.19 -10.29 17.66
CA VAL A 383 -23.68 -10.04 19.01
C VAL A 383 -24.42 -8.70 19.05
N ASN A 384 -25.51 -8.65 19.78
CA ASN A 384 -26.20 -7.39 20.10
C ASN A 384 -25.35 -6.60 21.11
N PRO A 385 -24.89 -5.39 20.80
CA PRO A 385 -24.07 -4.62 21.73
C PRO A 385 -24.82 -4.21 23.01
N SER A 386 -26.14 -4.04 22.94
CA SER A 386 -26.94 -3.59 24.09
C SER A 386 -27.35 -4.72 25.03
N THR A 387 -27.65 -5.91 24.50
CA THR A 387 -28.14 -7.05 25.30
C THR A 387 -27.11 -8.14 25.53
N GLY A 388 -26.02 -8.15 24.76
CA GLY A 388 -25.03 -9.25 24.74
C GLY A 388 -25.55 -10.53 24.10
N GLU A 389 -26.76 -10.52 23.53
CA GLU A 389 -27.36 -11.67 22.87
C GLU A 389 -26.61 -12.02 21.58
N VAL A 390 -26.23 -13.29 21.41
CA VAL A 390 -25.62 -13.78 20.18
C VAL A 390 -26.72 -14.03 19.14
N TRP A 391 -26.82 -13.17 18.14
CA TRP A 391 -27.78 -13.31 17.05
C TRP A 391 -27.43 -14.46 16.11
N ARG A 392 -26.14 -14.66 15.83
CA ARG A 392 -25.68 -15.68 14.88
C ARG A 392 -24.24 -16.10 15.15
N ARG A 393 -23.92 -17.34 14.79
CA ARG A 393 -22.55 -17.86 14.71
C ARG A 393 -22.29 -18.42 13.32
N HIS A 394 -21.09 -18.23 12.82
CA HIS A 394 -20.60 -18.81 11.58
C HIS A 394 -19.25 -19.45 11.84
N THR A 395 -19.13 -20.74 11.55
CA THR A 395 -17.87 -21.46 11.70
C THR A 395 -16.99 -21.18 10.49
N VAL A 396 -15.74 -20.83 10.75
CA VAL A 396 -14.71 -20.60 9.73
C VAL A 396 -13.56 -21.56 9.97
N ASN A 397 -12.91 -22.01 8.89
CA ASN A 397 -11.75 -22.87 8.98
C ASN A 397 -10.53 -22.09 8.50
N THR A 398 -9.41 -22.28 9.18
CA THR A 398 -8.10 -21.81 8.76
C THR A 398 -7.04 -22.86 9.12
N PHE A 399 -5.79 -22.61 8.76
CA PHE A 399 -4.65 -23.43 9.13
C PHE A 399 -3.72 -22.60 10.03
N LEU A 400 -3.23 -23.19 11.12
CA LEU A 400 -2.21 -22.59 11.97
C LEU A 400 -0.92 -23.37 11.78
N TYR A 401 0.07 -22.71 11.19
CA TYR A 401 1.41 -23.22 11.05
C TYR A 401 2.19 -23.09 12.36
N ARG A 402 3.09 -24.05 12.56
CA ARG A 402 3.98 -24.16 13.73
C ARG A 402 4.84 -22.92 13.95
N ARG A 403 5.51 -22.83 15.10
CA ARG A 403 6.63 -21.88 15.27
C ARG A 403 7.71 -22.24 14.25
N GLY A 404 8.46 -21.25 13.77
CA GLY A 404 9.47 -21.47 12.73
C GLY A 404 8.91 -21.27 11.33
N ALA A 405 7.67 -21.71 11.11
CA ALA A 405 7.03 -21.63 9.83
C ALA A 405 6.78 -20.19 9.35
N LEU A 406 7.14 -19.91 8.10
CA LEU A 406 6.78 -18.68 7.40
C LEU A 406 6.60 -18.90 5.89
N THR A 407 6.19 -17.84 5.21
CA THR A 407 6.25 -17.72 3.75
C THR A 407 7.09 -16.51 3.39
N TRP A 408 7.82 -16.61 2.27
CA TRP A 408 8.72 -15.57 1.77
C TRP A 408 8.04 -14.58 0.80
N ASP A 409 6.72 -14.44 0.88
CA ASP A 409 5.94 -13.41 0.17
C ASP A 409 6.33 -11.98 0.59
N ASP A 410 6.85 -11.81 1.81
CA ASP A 410 7.49 -10.58 2.29
C ASP A 410 8.71 -10.91 3.16
N VAL A 411 9.91 -10.51 2.71
CA VAL A 411 11.18 -10.70 3.44
C VAL A 411 11.16 -10.06 4.83
N LYS A 412 10.32 -9.05 5.06
CA LYS A 412 10.17 -8.41 6.38
C LYS A 412 9.71 -9.39 7.46
N LYS A 413 9.00 -10.46 7.09
CA LYS A 413 8.55 -11.52 8.02
C LYS A 413 9.72 -12.21 8.73
N ALA A 414 10.89 -12.32 8.09
CA ALA A 414 12.10 -12.88 8.71
C ALA A 414 12.52 -12.08 9.96
N SER A 415 12.16 -10.79 10.05
CA SER A 415 12.46 -9.95 11.21
C SER A 415 11.76 -10.44 12.49
N ALA A 416 10.63 -11.17 12.36
CA ALA A 416 9.95 -11.76 13.52
C ALA A 416 10.81 -12.82 14.25
N PHE A 417 11.82 -13.37 13.56
CA PHE A 417 12.77 -14.33 14.10
C PHE A 417 14.06 -13.68 14.62
N VAL A 418 14.23 -12.37 14.41
CA VAL A 418 15.35 -11.63 15.00
C VAL A 418 14.96 -11.24 16.44
N THR A 419 15.48 -11.98 17.43
CA THR A 419 15.08 -11.92 18.84
C THR A 419 16.22 -11.45 19.76
N PRO A 420 16.66 -10.19 19.70
CA PRO A 420 17.79 -9.69 20.49
C PRO A 420 17.52 -9.66 22.01
N ALA A 421 16.25 -9.66 22.42
CA ALA A 421 15.84 -9.64 23.82
C ALA A 421 15.80 -11.03 24.46
N ASP A 422 15.94 -12.10 23.68
CA ASP A 422 15.96 -13.48 24.17
C ASP A 422 17.07 -13.70 25.22
N PRO A 423 16.78 -14.32 26.39
CA PRO A 423 17.77 -14.52 27.45
C PRO A 423 19.04 -15.27 27.03
N ASP A 424 18.92 -16.27 26.15
CA ASP A 424 20.05 -17.08 25.68
C ASP A 424 20.93 -16.27 24.73
N VAL A 425 20.29 -15.51 23.81
CA VAL A 425 20.96 -14.57 22.91
C VAL A 425 21.73 -13.52 23.72
N ARG A 426 21.09 -12.90 24.72
CA ARG A 426 21.71 -11.90 25.61
C ARG A 426 22.86 -12.48 26.42
N ALA A 427 22.72 -13.71 26.91
CA ALA A 427 23.79 -14.39 27.64
C ALA A 427 24.98 -14.66 26.71
N PHE A 428 24.73 -15.16 25.51
CA PHE A 428 25.76 -15.46 24.52
C PHE A 428 26.57 -14.21 24.13
N VAL A 429 25.89 -13.11 23.79
CA VAL A 429 26.52 -11.82 23.45
C VAL A 429 27.37 -11.31 24.60
N ARG A 430 26.83 -11.32 25.82
CA ARG A 430 27.52 -10.83 27.01
C ARG A 430 28.79 -11.63 27.30
N GLU A 431 28.72 -12.96 27.31
CA GLU A 431 29.90 -13.79 27.60
C GLU A 431 30.95 -13.71 26.48
N SER A 432 30.54 -13.60 25.22
CA SER A 432 31.45 -13.48 24.07
C SER A 432 32.20 -12.14 24.04
N LEU A 433 31.53 -11.03 24.38
CA LEU A 433 32.14 -9.69 24.35
C LEU A 433 32.90 -9.34 25.65
N ARG A 434 32.70 -10.10 26.74
CA ARG A 434 33.28 -9.82 28.06
C ARG A 434 34.81 -9.61 28.03
N PRO A 435 35.63 -10.43 27.35
CA PRO A 435 37.08 -10.22 27.32
C PRO A 435 37.51 -8.95 26.57
N TYR A 436 36.68 -8.47 25.65
CA TYR A 436 37.01 -7.38 24.72
C TYR A 436 36.49 -6.02 25.16
N ARG A 437 35.63 -5.96 26.19
CA ARG A 437 34.93 -4.73 26.60
C ARG A 437 35.84 -3.52 26.77
N SER A 438 36.97 -3.67 27.47
CA SER A 438 37.92 -2.59 27.70
C SER A 438 38.61 -2.13 26.42
N ARG A 439 38.91 -3.06 25.50
CA ARG A 439 39.51 -2.75 24.19
C ARG A 439 38.51 -2.03 23.30
N LEU A 440 37.27 -2.51 23.21
CA LEU A 440 36.21 -1.93 22.38
C LEU A 440 35.94 -0.47 22.75
N GLN A 441 35.90 -0.15 24.04
CA GLN A 441 35.70 1.23 24.54
C GLN A 441 36.82 2.22 24.17
N GLN A 442 37.98 1.73 23.74
CA GLN A 442 39.12 2.55 23.34
C GLN A 442 39.22 2.71 21.82
N LEU A 443 38.43 1.97 21.05
CA LEU A 443 38.46 2.03 19.59
C LEU A 443 37.56 3.17 19.06
N PRO A 444 37.90 3.77 17.91
CA PRO A 444 36.97 4.61 17.18
C PRO A 444 35.69 3.86 16.83
N LEU A 445 34.55 4.57 16.78
CA LEU A 445 33.21 3.99 16.61
C LEU A 445 33.12 2.97 15.45
N THR A 446 33.64 3.30 14.26
CA THR A 446 33.61 2.38 13.10
C THR A 446 34.41 1.09 13.36
N GLN A 447 35.55 1.19 14.04
CA GLN A 447 36.35 0.02 14.41
C GLN A 447 35.67 -0.77 15.51
N GLU A 448 35.08 -0.11 16.51
CA GLU A 448 34.28 -0.76 17.55
C GLU A 448 33.17 -1.62 16.93
N ILE A 449 32.42 -1.09 15.95
CA ILE A 449 31.35 -1.81 15.26
C ILE A 449 31.89 -3.04 14.53
N ILE A 450 32.97 -2.87 13.75
CA ILE A 450 33.55 -3.96 12.95
C ILE A 450 34.17 -5.03 13.85
N THR A 451 34.90 -4.64 14.90
CA THR A 451 35.46 -5.57 15.88
C THR A 451 34.35 -6.29 16.66
N THR A 452 33.27 -5.60 17.03
CA THR A 452 32.12 -6.24 17.69
C THR A 452 31.46 -7.28 16.77
N ALA A 453 31.26 -6.93 15.50
CA ALA A 453 30.74 -7.88 14.50
C ALA A 453 31.67 -9.07 14.29
N MET A 454 32.98 -8.83 14.24
CA MET A 454 34.01 -9.86 14.13
C MET A 454 34.00 -10.82 15.34
N VAL A 455 33.96 -10.30 16.57
CA VAL A 455 33.94 -11.11 17.79
C VAL A 455 32.70 -11.99 17.83
N LEU A 456 31.51 -11.44 17.55
CA LEU A 456 30.27 -12.22 17.57
C LEU A 456 30.20 -13.25 16.44
N PHE A 457 30.75 -12.93 15.27
CA PHE A 457 30.88 -13.89 14.17
C PHE A 457 31.82 -15.04 14.52
N GLU A 458 33.00 -14.74 15.07
CA GLU A 458 33.98 -15.76 15.48
C GLU A 458 33.49 -16.58 16.67
N ALA A 459 32.69 -16.00 17.57
CA ALA A 459 32.06 -16.71 18.67
C ALA A 459 31.08 -17.78 18.18
N ALA A 460 30.22 -17.43 17.20
CA ALA A 460 29.34 -18.40 16.54
C ALA A 460 30.15 -19.51 15.83
N GLY A 461 31.23 -19.14 15.13
CA GLY A 461 32.13 -20.10 14.50
C GLY A 461 32.90 -21.00 15.49
N GLU A 462 33.23 -20.52 16.69
CA GLU A 462 33.93 -21.30 17.73
C GLU A 462 33.02 -22.35 18.37
N VAL A 463 31.77 -21.96 18.70
CA VAL A 463 30.77 -22.89 19.26
C VAL A 463 30.38 -23.98 18.26
N GLY A 464 30.65 -23.72 16.97
CA GLY A 464 30.56 -24.68 15.88
C GLY A 464 29.27 -24.56 15.10
N ILE A 465 28.72 -23.35 14.95
CA ILE A 465 27.59 -23.10 14.05
C ILE A 465 28.02 -23.44 12.61
N THR A 466 27.31 -24.35 11.96
CA THR A 466 27.59 -24.78 10.58
C THR A 466 26.38 -24.63 9.68
N TYR A 467 26.63 -24.18 8.45
CA TYR A 467 25.60 -24.19 7.40
C TYR A 467 25.28 -25.63 6.97
N GLN A 468 23.99 -25.93 6.96
CA GLN A 468 23.42 -27.15 6.43
C GLN A 468 22.18 -26.77 5.62
N SER A 469 22.24 -26.92 4.30
CA SER A 469 21.07 -26.66 3.43
C SER A 469 19.91 -27.59 3.80
N ASP A 470 18.69 -27.05 3.89
CA ASP A 470 17.50 -27.88 4.00
C ASP A 470 17.30 -28.68 2.69
N PRO A 471 17.19 -30.03 2.74
CA PRO A 471 16.99 -30.86 1.57
C PRO A 471 15.54 -30.89 1.04
N ASN A 472 14.56 -30.46 1.83
CA ASN A 472 13.13 -30.46 1.52
C ASN A 472 12.62 -29.08 1.07
N THR A 473 13.16 -27.98 1.61
CA THR A 473 12.80 -26.60 1.25
C THR A 473 14.02 -25.68 1.06
N PRO A 474 14.89 -25.93 0.06
CA PRO A 474 15.98 -25.00 -0.22
C PRO A 474 15.42 -23.61 -0.56
N PHE A 475 15.95 -22.55 0.06
CA PHE A 475 15.52 -21.15 -0.15
C PHE A 475 15.33 -20.79 -1.64
N SER A 476 16.27 -21.21 -2.51
CA SER A 476 16.23 -20.97 -3.96
C SER A 476 15.01 -21.58 -4.69
N GLU A 477 14.38 -22.64 -4.15
CA GLU A 477 13.18 -23.25 -4.69
C GLU A 477 11.91 -22.58 -4.16
N VAL A 478 11.90 -22.21 -2.87
CA VAL A 478 10.81 -21.46 -2.24
C VAL A 478 10.63 -20.10 -2.92
N ARG A 479 11.74 -19.38 -3.17
CA ARG A 479 11.72 -18.05 -3.80
C ARG A 479 11.22 -18.05 -5.25
N LYS A 480 11.39 -19.13 -6.01
CA LYS A 480 10.90 -19.22 -7.40
C LYS A 480 9.37 -19.12 -7.51
N THR A 481 8.64 -19.29 -6.40
CA THR A 481 7.18 -19.14 -6.32
C THR A 481 6.72 -17.69 -6.10
N GLU A 482 7.58 -16.72 -6.42
CA GLU A 482 7.42 -15.27 -6.21
C GLU A 482 6.05 -14.67 -6.62
N ASN A 483 5.67 -13.69 -5.81
CA ASN A 483 4.49 -12.84 -5.88
C ASN A 483 4.17 -12.34 -7.32
N PRO A 484 2.91 -12.41 -7.80
CA PRO A 484 2.49 -11.87 -9.09
C PRO A 484 2.88 -10.40 -9.31
N PHE A 485 3.06 -9.62 -8.24
CA PHE A 485 3.52 -8.22 -8.33
C PHE A 485 5.00 -8.09 -8.69
N ASP A 486 5.85 -9.01 -8.27
CA ASP A 486 7.28 -9.03 -8.67
C ASP A 486 7.44 -9.54 -10.11
N ALA A 487 6.62 -10.53 -10.50
CA ALA A 487 6.45 -10.91 -11.90
C ALA A 487 5.88 -9.76 -12.75
N MET A 488 4.87 -9.03 -12.25
CA MET A 488 4.31 -7.83 -12.89
C MET A 488 5.27 -6.64 -12.86
N ARG A 489 6.21 -6.50 -11.92
CA ARG A 489 7.28 -5.48 -11.97
C ARG A 489 8.30 -5.82 -13.04
N ARG A 490 8.69 -7.09 -13.18
CA ARG A 490 9.50 -7.59 -14.32
C ARG A 490 8.82 -7.35 -15.68
N ILE A 491 7.50 -7.55 -15.77
CA ILE A 491 6.70 -7.34 -17.00
C ILE A 491 6.27 -5.86 -17.15
N GLY A 492 6.25 -5.10 -16.06
CA GLY A 492 5.60 -3.80 -15.88
C GLY A 492 6.41 -2.62 -16.37
N ALA A 493 7.74 -2.76 -16.49
CA ALA A 493 8.57 -1.78 -17.19
C ALA A 493 8.19 -1.63 -18.67
N SER A 494 7.57 -2.66 -19.26
CA SER A 494 7.06 -2.64 -20.64
C SER A 494 5.55 -2.38 -20.76
N THR A 495 4.77 -2.60 -19.70
CA THR A 495 3.28 -2.61 -19.78
C THR A 495 2.64 -1.35 -19.20
N LEU A 496 3.24 -0.68 -18.20
CA LEU A 496 2.80 0.67 -17.76
C LEU A 496 2.99 1.72 -18.87
N THR A 497 3.96 1.50 -19.77
CA THR A 497 4.20 2.32 -20.97
C THR A 497 3.10 2.16 -22.03
N LEU A 498 2.26 1.12 -21.95
CA LEU A 498 1.14 0.87 -22.87
C LEU A 498 -0.20 1.45 -22.38
N ALA A 499 -0.34 1.76 -21.09
CA ALA A 499 -1.48 2.50 -20.55
C ALA A 499 -1.30 4.03 -20.65
N VAL A 500 -0.07 4.52 -20.81
CA VAL A 500 0.26 5.96 -20.92
C VAL A 500 0.35 6.43 -22.38
N LYS A 501 0.70 5.56 -23.34
CA LYS A 501 0.80 5.92 -24.76
C LYS A 501 -0.50 6.39 -25.43
N PRO A 502 -1.71 5.91 -25.07
CA PRO A 502 -2.95 6.47 -25.64
C PRO A 502 -3.23 7.91 -25.19
N VAL A 503 -2.65 8.34 -24.06
CA VAL A 503 -2.81 9.70 -23.49
C VAL A 503 -1.78 10.68 -24.08
N GLU A 504 -0.54 10.24 -24.32
CA GLU A 504 0.46 11.06 -25.04
C GLU A 504 0.13 11.27 -26.53
N ILE A 505 -0.47 10.28 -27.19
CA ILE A 505 -0.85 10.39 -28.61
C ILE A 505 -2.04 11.36 -28.80
N ALA A 506 -2.90 11.54 -27.78
CA ALA A 506 -3.99 12.52 -27.77
C ALA A 506 -3.52 13.97 -27.49
N ALA A 507 -2.33 14.17 -26.92
CA ALA A 507 -1.78 15.49 -26.59
C ALA A 507 -0.98 16.14 -27.74
N ASN A 508 -0.62 15.39 -28.79
CA ASN A 508 0.22 15.89 -29.87
C ASN A 508 -0.42 16.86 -30.89
N PRO A 509 -1.77 17.00 -31.03
CA PRO A 509 -2.34 18.01 -31.93
C PRO A 509 -2.38 19.43 -31.36
N VAL A 510 -2.13 19.63 -30.06
CA VAL A 510 -2.31 20.95 -29.38
C VAL A 510 -1.00 21.72 -29.23
N ARG A 511 0.16 21.04 -29.26
CA ARG A 511 1.48 21.67 -29.11
C ARG A 511 1.92 22.43 -30.37
N THR A 512 1.44 22.04 -31.54
CA THR A 512 1.72 22.68 -32.84
C THR A 512 0.86 23.90 -33.15
N VAL A 513 -0.24 24.12 -32.42
CA VAL A 513 -1.11 25.31 -32.60
C VAL A 513 -0.65 26.50 -31.76
N ILE A 514 0.20 26.28 -30.74
CA ILE A 514 0.66 27.32 -29.79
C ILE A 514 1.99 27.98 -30.23
N SER A 515 2.65 27.50 -31.29
CA SER A 515 3.95 28.03 -31.76
C SER A 515 3.89 28.85 -33.06
N GLY A 516 2.71 29.31 -33.47
CA GLY A 516 2.54 30.23 -34.59
C GLY A 516 2.81 31.69 -34.20
N PRO A 517 3.40 32.54 -35.07
CA PRO A 517 3.85 33.89 -34.71
C PRO A 517 2.74 34.92 -34.42
N ASP A 518 1.47 34.58 -34.61
CA ASP A 518 0.36 35.55 -34.56
C ASP A 518 -0.61 35.24 -33.41
N SER A 519 -0.34 35.80 -32.22
CA SER A 519 -1.34 35.83 -31.13
C SER A 519 -1.27 37.11 -30.30
N ALA A 520 -1.30 38.27 -30.97
CA ALA A 520 -1.67 39.52 -30.31
C ALA A 520 -3.20 39.59 -30.13
N ARG A 521 -3.72 39.01 -29.04
CA ARG A 521 -4.99 39.35 -28.34
C ARG A 521 -5.25 38.30 -27.24
N GLY A 522 -4.88 38.60 -26.00
CA GLY A 522 -5.01 37.66 -24.88
C GLY A 522 -5.70 38.27 -23.67
N ASP A 523 -7.01 38.04 -23.56
CA ASP A 523 -7.75 38.09 -22.27
C ASP A 523 -8.59 36.81 -22.04
N THR A 524 -8.44 35.79 -22.90
CA THR A 524 -9.16 34.51 -22.81
C THR A 524 -8.26 33.29 -22.63
N LEU A 525 -6.93 33.47 -22.58
CA LEU A 525 -5.94 32.39 -22.40
C LEU A 525 -5.55 32.14 -20.94
N GLY A 526 -5.82 33.07 -20.02
CA GLY A 526 -5.52 32.92 -18.58
C GLY A 526 -6.40 31.89 -17.87
N VAL A 527 -7.61 31.62 -18.37
CA VAL A 527 -8.57 30.71 -17.74
C VAL A 527 -8.31 29.24 -18.11
N LEU A 528 -7.81 28.97 -19.32
CA LEU A 528 -7.41 27.63 -19.77
C LEU A 528 -6.05 27.21 -19.19
N GLY A 529 -5.12 28.14 -18.99
CA GLY A 529 -3.85 27.88 -18.29
C GLY A 529 -4.04 27.44 -16.83
N ASN A 530 -5.01 28.05 -16.13
CA ASN A 530 -5.30 27.74 -14.73
C ASN A 530 -6.11 26.45 -14.53
N ALA A 531 -6.93 26.05 -15.52
CA ALA A 531 -7.64 24.77 -15.49
C ALA A 531 -6.68 23.59 -15.79
N VAL A 532 -5.72 23.78 -16.71
CA VAL A 532 -4.69 22.80 -17.03
C VAL A 532 -3.64 22.71 -15.90
N SER A 533 -3.31 23.83 -15.22
CA SER A 533 -2.46 23.78 -14.02
C SER A 533 -3.19 23.17 -12.81
N GLY A 534 -4.52 23.31 -12.70
CA GLY A 534 -5.33 22.67 -11.66
C GLY A 534 -5.44 21.15 -11.82
N VAL A 535 -5.58 20.68 -13.06
CA VAL A 535 -5.58 19.24 -13.38
C VAL A 535 -4.16 18.67 -13.35
N SER A 536 -3.15 19.40 -13.82
CA SER A 536 -1.75 19.04 -13.62
C SER A 536 -1.39 19.01 -12.14
N GLY A 537 -1.92 19.91 -11.32
CA GLY A 537 -1.75 19.96 -9.86
C GLY A 537 -2.42 18.80 -9.13
N MET A 538 -3.58 18.33 -9.61
CA MET A 538 -4.23 17.12 -9.11
C MET A 538 -3.50 15.84 -9.56
N ILE A 539 -2.91 15.83 -10.77
CA ILE A 539 -2.13 14.69 -11.29
C ILE A 539 -0.75 14.63 -10.63
N THR A 540 -0.10 15.77 -10.34
CA THR A 540 1.14 15.83 -9.55
C THR A 540 0.89 15.59 -8.06
N GLY A 541 -0.27 15.98 -7.52
CA GLY A 541 -0.67 15.67 -6.14
C GLY A 541 -0.99 14.18 -5.90
N VAL A 542 -1.35 13.44 -6.95
CA VAL A 542 -1.42 11.95 -6.90
C VAL A 542 -0.01 11.34 -7.00
N GLY A 543 0.97 12.07 -7.55
CA GLY A 543 2.39 11.71 -7.55
C GLY A 543 3.10 11.89 -6.20
N GLU A 544 2.50 12.63 -5.26
CA GLU A 544 2.98 12.79 -3.88
C GLU A 544 2.27 11.88 -2.87
N ILE A 545 1.53 10.87 -3.32
CA ILE A 545 1.20 9.75 -2.45
C ILE A 545 2.47 8.91 -2.35
N GLY A 546 3.33 9.24 -1.39
CA GLY A 546 4.57 8.50 -1.13
C GLY A 546 4.31 6.99 -1.07
N GLU A 547 5.28 6.19 -1.49
CA GLU A 547 5.17 4.71 -1.56
C GLU A 547 4.62 4.08 -0.26
N GLU A 548 4.91 4.69 0.90
CA GLU A 548 4.35 4.32 2.19
C GLU A 548 2.83 4.54 2.30
N SER A 549 2.30 5.63 1.76
CA SER A 549 0.87 5.97 1.81
C SER A 549 0.04 5.05 0.90
N LEU A 550 0.58 4.68 -0.26
CA LEU A 550 0.00 3.63 -1.12
C LEU A 550 0.09 2.24 -0.46
N ARG A 551 1.21 1.93 0.21
CA ARG A 551 1.35 0.68 0.99
C ARG A 551 0.36 0.61 2.14
N LEU A 552 0.20 1.65 2.95
CA LEU A 552 -0.75 1.70 4.08
C LEU A 552 -2.22 1.61 3.64
N LEU A 553 -2.57 2.16 2.47
CA LEU A 553 -3.91 2.06 1.88
C LEU A 553 -4.21 0.68 1.25
N LEU A 554 -3.18 -0.06 0.83
CA LEU A 554 -3.29 -1.38 0.19
C LEU A 554 -2.98 -2.56 1.15
N PHE A 555 -2.34 -2.30 2.28
CA PHE A 555 -1.89 -3.30 3.27
C PHE A 555 -3.00 -4.22 3.78
N PRO A 556 -4.21 -3.71 4.15
CA PRO A 556 -5.30 -4.58 4.59
C PRO A 556 -5.83 -5.50 3.48
N TYR A 557 -5.56 -5.15 2.22
CA TYR A 557 -6.10 -5.82 1.03
C TYR A 557 -5.15 -6.90 0.49
N GLN A 558 -3.83 -6.69 0.53
CA GLN A 558 -2.85 -7.71 0.11
C GLN A 558 -2.92 -8.97 0.96
N ALA A 559 -3.21 -8.83 2.26
CA ALA A 559 -3.38 -9.93 3.21
C ALA A 559 -4.59 -10.84 2.93
N LEU A 560 -5.58 -10.39 2.15
CA LEU A 560 -6.87 -11.07 1.95
C LEU A 560 -7.22 -11.35 0.48
N ALA A 561 -6.61 -10.63 -0.47
CA ALA A 561 -6.76 -10.89 -1.90
C ALA A 561 -5.93 -12.09 -2.40
N GLY A 562 -5.21 -12.78 -1.51
CA GLY A 562 -4.46 -14.01 -1.79
C GLY A 562 -5.33 -15.24 -2.13
N ASP A 563 -6.60 -15.04 -2.51
CA ASP A 563 -7.51 -16.09 -2.96
C ASP A 563 -7.29 -16.36 -4.47
N LEU A 564 -6.07 -16.77 -4.80
CA LEU A 564 -5.73 -17.47 -6.02
C LEU A 564 -4.65 -18.49 -5.65
N ASN A 565 -5.02 -19.77 -5.59
CA ASN A 565 -4.16 -20.96 -5.55
C ASN A 565 -2.68 -20.68 -5.93
N GLN A 566 -1.90 -20.21 -4.98
CA GLN A 566 -0.45 -20.20 -5.05
C GLN A 566 -0.01 -21.22 -4.02
N ASN A 567 0.64 -22.28 -4.49
CA ASN A 567 1.43 -23.15 -3.64
C ASN A 567 2.61 -22.33 -3.09
N LEU A 568 2.33 -21.39 -2.18
CA LEU A 568 3.35 -20.72 -1.41
C LEU A 568 4.02 -21.79 -0.57
N VAL A 569 5.28 -22.06 -0.86
CA VAL A 569 6.05 -23.05 -0.12
C VAL A 569 6.32 -22.48 1.26
N VAL A 570 5.90 -23.23 2.28
CA VAL A 570 6.14 -22.88 3.68
C VAL A 570 7.56 -23.29 4.02
N ASP A 571 8.32 -22.35 4.55
CA ASP A 571 9.69 -22.55 5.02
C ASP A 571 9.74 -22.56 6.54
N ASP A 572 10.84 -23.00 7.15
CA ASP A 572 10.99 -23.16 8.60
C ASP A 572 12.30 -22.55 9.11
N ILE A 573 12.20 -21.43 9.82
CA ILE A 573 13.35 -20.76 10.44
C ILE A 573 13.49 -21.17 11.91
N LEU A 574 14.65 -21.68 12.29
CA LEU A 574 15.06 -21.86 13.68
C LEU A 574 15.25 -20.51 14.37
N TYR A 575 14.69 -20.37 15.56
CA TYR A 575 14.96 -19.18 16.37
C TYR A 575 16.45 -19.14 16.76
N PRO A 576 17.04 -17.95 16.95
CA PRO A 576 18.44 -17.79 17.34
C PRO A 576 18.87 -18.66 18.52
N ALA A 577 18.04 -18.75 19.57
CA ALA A 577 18.31 -19.59 20.73
C ALA A 577 18.21 -21.10 20.41
N GLU A 578 17.37 -21.51 19.46
CA GLU A 578 17.27 -22.88 18.99
C GLU A 578 18.50 -23.26 18.15
N LEU A 579 18.95 -22.36 17.26
CA LEU A 579 20.17 -22.56 16.48
C LEU A 579 21.44 -22.60 17.34
N LEU A 580 21.53 -21.80 18.41
CA LEU A 580 22.65 -21.88 19.37
C LEU A 580 22.76 -23.26 20.06
N ARG A 581 21.64 -23.98 20.21
CA ARG A 581 21.61 -25.35 20.74
C ARG A 581 21.91 -26.38 19.65
N ALA A 582 21.19 -26.29 18.53
CA ALA A 582 21.26 -27.25 17.42
C ALA A 582 22.62 -27.20 16.71
N ARG A 583 23.18 -26.00 16.55
CA ARG A 583 24.46 -25.67 15.89
C ARG A 583 24.56 -26.00 14.40
N ALA A 584 23.47 -26.46 13.79
CA ALA A 584 23.36 -26.63 12.36
C ALA A 584 22.02 -26.05 11.89
N GLY A 585 22.05 -25.27 10.81
CA GLY A 585 20.90 -24.61 10.22
C GLY A 585 21.27 -24.06 8.85
N ASP A 586 20.30 -23.55 8.12
CA ASP A 586 20.49 -23.05 6.75
C ASP A 586 20.86 -21.55 6.69
N CYS A 587 20.64 -20.91 5.54
CA CYS A 587 21.09 -19.54 5.32
C CYS A 587 20.27 -18.53 6.13
N ASP A 588 18.98 -18.75 6.27
CA ASP A 588 18.03 -17.90 6.97
C ASP A 588 18.18 -18.07 8.47
N ASP A 589 18.33 -19.30 8.97
CA ASP A 589 18.68 -19.59 10.37
C ASP A 589 19.92 -18.81 10.82
N THR A 590 21.00 -18.95 10.05
CA THR A 590 22.29 -18.31 10.36
C THR A 590 22.23 -16.79 10.22
N THR A 591 21.41 -16.28 9.30
CA THR A 591 21.18 -14.85 9.11
C THR A 591 20.43 -14.25 10.29
N VAL A 592 19.31 -14.85 10.71
CA VAL A 592 18.51 -14.32 11.84
C VAL A 592 19.26 -14.43 13.17
N LEU A 593 20.09 -15.46 13.35
CA LEU A 593 21.00 -15.58 14.49
C LEU A 593 21.97 -14.39 14.55
N LEU A 594 22.72 -14.14 13.47
CA LEU A 594 23.73 -13.08 13.48
C LEU A 594 23.09 -11.70 13.64
N CYS A 595 21.96 -11.44 12.97
CA CYS A 595 21.19 -10.22 13.18
C CYS A 595 20.79 -10.06 14.65
N SER A 596 20.34 -11.13 15.32
CA SER A 596 19.91 -11.08 16.73
C SER A 596 21.07 -10.78 17.67
N LEU A 597 22.24 -11.39 17.43
CA LEU A 597 23.45 -11.14 18.20
C LEU A 597 23.91 -9.68 18.06
N LEU A 598 23.93 -9.16 16.84
CA LEU A 598 24.37 -7.79 16.54
C LEU A 598 23.38 -6.74 17.05
N GLU A 599 22.08 -6.92 16.86
CA GLU A 599 21.04 -6.04 17.39
C GLU A 599 21.05 -6.05 18.94
N CYS A 600 21.29 -7.21 19.56
CA CYS A 600 21.49 -7.31 21.01
C CYS A 600 22.74 -6.54 21.49
N ALA A 601 23.79 -6.46 20.66
CA ALA A 601 24.96 -5.63 20.91
C ALA A 601 24.74 -4.14 20.58
N GLY A 602 23.54 -3.76 20.12
CA GLY A 602 23.18 -2.39 19.77
C GLY A 602 23.61 -1.96 18.38
N LEU A 603 23.91 -2.91 17.48
CA LEU A 603 24.28 -2.67 16.09
C LEU A 603 23.08 -2.88 15.16
N THR A 604 22.80 -1.89 14.32
CA THR A 604 21.67 -1.93 13.39
C THR A 604 21.96 -2.84 12.20
N THR A 605 21.02 -3.71 11.87
CA THR A 605 21.17 -4.75 10.85
C THR A 605 20.10 -4.67 9.77
N ALA A 606 20.43 -5.22 8.60
CA ALA A 606 19.55 -5.33 7.46
C ALA A 606 19.77 -6.67 6.74
N PHE A 607 18.68 -7.21 6.20
CA PHE A 607 18.72 -8.34 5.28
C PHE A 607 19.08 -7.89 3.88
N VAL A 608 19.86 -8.71 3.17
CA VAL A 608 20.18 -8.55 1.76
C VAL A 608 19.72 -9.80 1.01
N GLU A 609 18.86 -9.61 0.02
CA GLU A 609 18.33 -10.71 -0.77
C GLU A 609 19.28 -11.08 -1.92
N ALA A 610 19.68 -12.35 -2.01
CA ALA A 610 20.36 -12.92 -3.17
C ALA A 610 19.48 -13.98 -3.87
N PRO A 611 19.70 -14.28 -5.16
CA PRO A 611 18.85 -15.20 -5.92
C PRO A 611 18.67 -16.57 -5.28
N ASP A 612 19.71 -17.10 -4.65
CA ASP A 612 19.75 -18.47 -4.12
C ASP A 612 19.71 -18.55 -2.58
N HIS A 613 19.88 -17.42 -1.87
CA HIS A 613 19.91 -17.36 -0.40
C HIS A 613 19.71 -15.92 0.13
N ILE A 614 19.56 -15.78 1.44
CA ILE A 614 19.56 -14.50 2.17
C ILE A 614 20.85 -14.36 2.99
N PHE A 615 21.36 -13.14 3.11
CA PHE A 615 22.45 -12.81 4.04
C PHE A 615 22.17 -11.44 4.69
N MET A 616 23.11 -10.91 5.47
CA MET A 616 22.89 -9.66 6.23
C MET A 616 23.99 -8.62 6.01
N MET A 617 23.70 -7.38 6.38
CA MET A 617 24.69 -6.31 6.53
C MET A 617 24.45 -5.47 7.78
N VAL A 618 25.52 -4.93 8.37
CA VAL A 618 25.49 -4.12 9.60
C VAL A 618 25.88 -2.68 9.29
N ASP A 619 25.17 -1.72 9.87
CA ASP A 619 25.44 -0.29 9.70
C ASP A 619 26.73 0.09 10.44
N THR A 620 27.69 0.66 9.72
CA THR A 620 28.92 1.17 10.33
C THR A 620 28.75 2.55 10.95
N ARG A 621 27.57 3.17 10.76
CA ARG A 621 27.22 4.54 11.17
C ARG A 621 28.12 5.63 10.56
N LEU A 622 28.95 5.27 9.59
CA LEU A 622 29.82 6.20 8.88
C LEU A 622 29.05 6.78 7.68
N PRO A 623 28.86 8.10 7.59
CA PRO A 623 28.22 8.73 6.45
C PRO A 623 28.97 8.47 5.13
N VAL A 624 28.25 8.35 4.02
CA VAL A 624 28.83 8.09 2.68
C VAL A 624 29.52 9.33 2.10
N ASP A 625 29.13 10.53 2.55
CA ASP A 625 29.71 11.82 2.19
C ASP A 625 31.02 12.13 2.96
N GLU A 626 31.27 11.44 4.07
CA GLU A 626 32.58 11.45 4.71
C GLU A 626 33.62 10.74 3.81
N SER A 627 34.86 11.22 3.89
CA SER A 627 35.89 10.75 2.97
C SER A 627 36.10 9.23 3.10
N PRO A 628 36.23 8.47 2.00
CA PRO A 628 36.47 7.02 2.05
C PRO A 628 37.76 6.65 2.81
N TYR A 629 38.59 7.63 3.15
CA TYR A 629 39.76 7.53 4.02
C TYR A 629 39.46 7.11 5.47
N VAL A 630 38.20 7.16 5.94
CA VAL A 630 37.80 6.72 7.30
C VAL A 630 37.52 5.21 7.37
N LEU A 631 37.34 4.53 6.24
CA LEU A 631 36.96 3.11 6.18
C LEU A 631 38.16 2.18 6.44
N PRO A 632 38.11 1.29 7.46
CA PRO A 632 39.26 0.43 7.82
C PRO A 632 39.56 -0.70 6.81
N ALA A 633 38.90 -0.72 5.66
CA ALA A 633 39.13 -1.63 4.55
C ALA A 633 38.77 -0.94 3.22
N PRO A 634 39.16 -1.51 2.06
CA PRO A 634 38.81 -0.93 0.75
C PRO A 634 37.30 -0.68 0.62
N VAL A 635 36.89 0.45 0.02
CA VAL A 635 35.48 0.85 -0.13
C VAL A 635 34.61 -0.22 -0.79
N GLU A 636 35.22 -1.03 -1.65
CA GLU A 636 34.63 -2.19 -2.31
C GLU A 636 34.12 -3.28 -1.36
N ARG A 637 34.58 -3.26 -0.11
CA ARG A 637 34.13 -4.16 0.95
C ARG A 637 32.82 -3.71 1.56
N PHE A 638 32.39 -2.48 1.33
CA PHE A 638 31.20 -1.88 1.93
C PHE A 638 30.10 -1.67 0.89
N VAL A 639 28.90 -1.42 1.40
CA VAL A 639 27.70 -1.10 0.61
C VAL A 639 27.20 0.26 1.06
N ALA A 640 27.04 1.21 0.14
CA ALA A 640 26.39 2.48 0.44
C ALA A 640 24.86 2.26 0.47
N PHE A 641 24.23 2.50 1.61
CA PHE A 641 22.79 2.34 1.79
C PHE A 641 22.26 3.36 2.81
N GLU A 642 21.16 4.03 2.47
CA GLU A 642 20.52 5.07 3.31
C GLU A 642 21.47 6.16 3.84
N GLY A 643 22.51 6.50 3.08
CA GLY A 643 23.45 7.57 3.42
C GLY A 643 24.60 7.15 4.36
N THR A 644 24.66 5.89 4.79
CA THR A 644 25.81 5.34 5.54
C THR A 644 26.48 4.17 4.83
N TRP A 645 27.70 3.84 5.25
CA TRP A 645 28.41 2.63 4.82
C TRP A 645 27.98 1.42 5.63
N TRP A 646 27.65 0.33 4.96
CA TRP A 646 27.23 -0.93 5.58
C TRP A 646 28.24 -2.04 5.29
N LEU A 647 28.47 -2.90 6.28
CA LEU A 647 29.37 -4.05 6.21
C LEU A 647 28.54 -5.32 5.96
N PRO A 648 28.59 -5.92 4.74
CA PRO A 648 27.87 -7.15 4.43
C PRO A 648 28.59 -8.39 4.95
N LEU A 649 27.85 -9.37 5.48
CA LEU A 649 28.36 -10.63 6.03
C LEU A 649 27.59 -11.83 5.48
N GLU A 650 28.35 -12.82 5.00
CA GLU A 650 27.83 -14.10 4.53
C GLU A 650 27.80 -15.08 5.72
N THR A 651 26.61 -15.31 6.27
CA THR A 651 26.44 -16.08 7.52
C THR A 651 26.66 -17.57 7.34
N THR A 652 26.60 -18.08 6.11
CA THR A 652 26.93 -19.48 5.80
C THR A 652 28.42 -19.79 5.98
N LEU A 653 29.27 -18.78 6.18
CA LEU A 653 30.73 -18.89 6.25
C LEU A 653 31.32 -18.78 7.67
N PHE A 654 30.54 -19.05 8.73
CA PHE A 654 31.06 -19.11 10.11
C PHE A 654 32.32 -19.98 10.28
N PRO A 655 32.44 -21.17 9.66
CA PRO A 655 33.65 -22.00 9.76
C PRO A 655 34.89 -21.37 9.12
N GLN A 656 34.72 -20.59 8.04
CA GLN A 656 35.81 -19.97 7.28
C GLN A 656 36.28 -18.64 7.89
N GLY A 657 35.48 -18.06 8.79
CA GLY A 657 35.83 -16.88 9.57
C GLY A 657 35.41 -15.56 8.92
N PHE A 658 35.46 -14.50 9.74
CA PHE A 658 34.89 -13.19 9.45
C PHE A 658 35.38 -12.58 8.14
N MET A 659 36.69 -12.61 7.87
CA MET A 659 37.24 -11.97 6.68
C MET A 659 36.79 -12.65 5.38
N ALA A 660 36.62 -13.97 5.40
CA ALA A 660 36.12 -14.74 4.26
C ALA A 660 34.63 -14.43 4.02
N ALA A 661 33.83 -14.40 5.09
CA ALA A 661 32.42 -14.06 5.07
C ALA A 661 32.18 -12.65 4.49
N TRP A 662 32.92 -11.67 5.00
CA TRP A 662 32.84 -10.29 4.54
C TRP A 662 33.26 -10.15 3.07
N SER A 663 34.34 -10.82 2.65
CA SER A 663 34.80 -10.80 1.25
C SER A 663 33.76 -11.34 0.28
N ASN A 664 33.09 -12.44 0.65
CA ASN A 664 32.10 -13.07 -0.20
C ASN A 664 30.87 -12.19 -0.33
N ALA A 665 30.31 -11.75 0.80
CA ALA A 665 29.11 -10.93 0.82
C ALA A 665 29.30 -9.59 0.09
N ALA A 666 30.45 -8.92 0.28
CA ALA A 666 30.76 -7.67 -0.44
C ALA A 666 30.86 -7.86 -1.96
N ARG A 667 31.35 -9.02 -2.43
CA ARG A 667 31.38 -9.35 -3.86
C ARG A 667 29.97 -9.58 -4.41
N VAL A 668 29.13 -10.32 -3.68
CA VAL A 668 27.73 -10.58 -4.07
C VAL A 668 26.92 -9.28 -4.08
N ALA A 669 26.98 -8.49 -3.01
CA ALA A 669 26.27 -7.23 -2.89
C ALA A 669 26.64 -6.24 -4.01
N ARG A 670 27.92 -6.11 -4.35
CA ARG A 670 28.36 -5.29 -5.49
C ARG A 670 27.84 -5.79 -6.83
N SER A 671 27.84 -7.09 -7.05
CA SER A 671 27.27 -7.68 -8.26
C SER A 671 25.79 -7.33 -8.38
N LEU A 672 25.01 -7.47 -7.30
CA LEU A 672 23.59 -7.12 -7.27
C LEU A 672 23.37 -5.61 -7.49
N ALA A 673 24.18 -4.77 -6.84
CA ALA A 673 24.10 -3.32 -6.98
C ALA A 673 24.38 -2.87 -8.42
N SER A 674 25.41 -3.44 -9.06
CA SER A 674 25.76 -3.13 -10.46
C SER A 674 24.67 -3.52 -11.46
N GLN A 675 23.82 -4.48 -11.09
CA GLN A 675 22.67 -4.94 -11.89
C GLN A 675 21.37 -4.20 -11.56
N GLY A 676 21.39 -3.27 -10.60
CA GLY A 676 20.18 -2.61 -10.09
C GLY A 676 19.24 -3.54 -9.31
N ASN A 677 19.75 -4.68 -8.83
CA ASN A 677 18.99 -5.74 -8.18
C ASN A 677 19.29 -5.88 -6.68
N LEU A 678 20.08 -4.97 -6.09
CA LEU A 678 20.35 -4.98 -4.65
C LEU A 678 19.08 -4.64 -3.90
N ARG A 679 18.49 -5.64 -3.24
CA ARG A 679 17.32 -5.48 -2.36
C ARG A 679 17.77 -5.61 -0.92
N VAL A 680 17.46 -4.59 -0.14
CA VAL A 680 17.86 -4.45 1.26
C VAL A 680 16.64 -4.14 2.10
N THR A 681 16.52 -4.81 3.25
CA THR A 681 15.43 -4.58 4.21
C THR A 681 16.01 -4.43 5.61
N ARG A 682 15.82 -3.27 6.25
CA ARG A 682 16.22 -3.08 7.66
C ARG A 682 15.38 -3.94 8.59
N VAL A 683 16.02 -4.60 9.55
CA VAL A 683 15.33 -5.42 10.54
C VAL A 683 14.33 -4.59 11.35
N ALA A 684 14.72 -3.35 11.70
CA ALA A 684 13.86 -2.42 12.43
C ALA A 684 12.56 -2.06 11.67
N GLU A 685 12.60 -1.97 10.34
CA GLU A 685 11.38 -1.77 9.54
C GLU A 685 10.49 -3.01 9.55
N GLY A 686 11.09 -4.19 9.55
CA GLY A 686 10.36 -5.44 9.65
C GLY A 686 9.69 -5.58 11.01
N TRP A 687 10.35 -5.24 12.12
CA TRP A 687 9.74 -5.24 13.46
C TRP A 687 8.54 -4.29 13.61
N ALA A 688 8.50 -3.19 12.87
CA ALA A 688 7.35 -2.28 12.88
C ALA A 688 6.05 -2.98 12.40
N LEU A 689 6.19 -4.00 11.54
CA LEU A 689 5.10 -4.79 10.96
C LEU A 689 4.95 -6.15 11.64
N PHE A 690 6.07 -6.86 11.80
CA PHE A 690 6.21 -8.22 12.31
C PHE A 690 7.09 -8.20 13.56
N GLU A 691 6.49 -7.76 14.67
CA GLU A 691 7.17 -7.73 15.97
C GLU A 691 7.56 -9.15 16.41
N PRO A 692 8.79 -9.37 16.90
CA PRO A 692 9.27 -10.69 17.25
C PRO A 692 8.51 -11.24 18.46
N MET A 693 8.26 -12.55 18.44
CA MET A 693 7.77 -13.27 19.60
C MET A 693 8.89 -14.11 20.22
N GLU A 694 9.04 -13.97 21.53
CA GLU A 694 9.97 -14.77 22.30
C GLU A 694 9.29 -16.08 22.68
N PHE A 695 9.91 -17.18 22.29
CA PHE A 695 9.52 -18.53 22.68
C PHE A 695 10.57 -19.04 23.67
N HIS A 696 10.25 -19.01 24.97
CA HIS A 696 11.16 -19.57 25.95
C HIS A 696 11.16 -21.10 25.86
N ALA A 697 12.33 -21.67 25.61
CA ALA A 697 12.53 -23.12 25.65
C ALA A 697 12.33 -23.69 27.07
N SER A 698 12.06 -25.00 27.16
CA SER A 698 12.09 -25.72 28.43
C SER A 698 13.50 -25.69 29.03
N ALA A 699 13.59 -25.62 30.36
CA ALA A 699 14.83 -25.43 31.13
C ALA A 699 15.90 -26.54 31.00
N ASP A 700 15.68 -27.57 30.19
CA ASP A 700 16.50 -28.79 30.16
C ASP A 700 17.60 -28.80 29.07
N GLU A 701 17.68 -27.79 28.19
CA GLU A 701 18.73 -27.67 27.18
C GLU A 701 19.51 -26.35 27.28
N GLU A 702 20.74 -26.43 27.79
CA GLU A 702 21.66 -25.29 27.93
C GLU A 702 22.38 -24.97 26.61
N ILE A 703 22.54 -23.68 26.31
CA ILE A 703 23.40 -23.22 25.21
C ILE A 703 24.88 -23.39 25.56
N ARG A 704 25.70 -23.67 24.55
CA ARG A 704 27.17 -23.72 24.70
C ARG A 704 27.77 -22.34 24.49
N PHE A 705 28.60 -21.90 25.43
CA PHE A 705 29.39 -20.68 25.30
C PHE A 705 30.73 -20.95 24.61
N PRO A 706 31.31 -19.94 23.93
CA PRO A 706 32.60 -20.12 23.27
C PRO A 706 33.74 -20.32 24.28
N ASP A 707 34.72 -21.17 23.94
CA ASP A 707 35.97 -21.20 24.69
C ASP A 707 36.75 -19.90 24.46
N LEU A 708 36.96 -19.13 25.53
CA LEU A 708 37.52 -17.78 25.42
C LEU A 708 38.93 -17.76 24.82
N ARG A 709 39.75 -18.79 25.05
CA ARG A 709 41.12 -18.85 24.49
C ARG A 709 41.10 -19.15 22.99
N ASN A 710 40.20 -20.03 22.56
CA ASN A 710 40.00 -20.30 21.14
C ASN A 710 39.41 -19.09 20.43
N LEU A 711 38.45 -18.40 21.06
CA LEU A 711 37.85 -17.18 20.54
C LEU A 711 38.90 -16.07 20.39
N GLU A 712 39.73 -15.81 21.42
CA GLU A 712 40.84 -14.86 21.36
C GLU A 712 41.81 -15.14 20.22
N ARG A 713 42.15 -16.41 20.01
CA ARG A 713 43.01 -16.82 18.88
C ARG A 713 42.35 -16.54 17.54
N ARG A 714 41.08 -16.91 17.38
CA ARG A 714 40.31 -16.67 16.15
C ARG A 714 40.20 -15.18 15.83
N VAL A 715 39.79 -14.38 16.81
CA VAL A 715 39.67 -12.92 16.66
C VAL A 715 41.00 -12.28 16.33
N SER A 716 42.10 -12.66 17.02
CA SER A 716 43.43 -12.11 16.75
C SER A 716 43.92 -12.38 15.32
N LEU A 717 43.55 -13.54 14.75
CA LEU A 717 43.86 -13.87 13.35
C LEU A 717 43.09 -12.99 12.38
N GLN A 718 41.78 -12.78 12.61
CA GLN A 718 40.96 -11.93 11.75
C GLN A 718 41.36 -10.45 11.86
N ASP A 719 41.69 -9.99 13.07
CA ASP A 719 42.17 -8.62 13.36
C ASP A 719 43.52 -8.35 12.66
N SER A 720 44.43 -9.32 12.68
CA SER A 720 45.69 -9.25 11.92
C SER A 720 45.45 -9.19 10.41
N ALA A 721 44.48 -9.94 9.89
CA ALA A 721 44.12 -9.90 8.48
C ALA A 721 43.47 -8.57 8.08
N LEU A 722 42.63 -7.97 8.94
CA LEU A 722 42.07 -6.64 8.73
C LEU A 722 43.17 -5.57 8.64
N ALA A 723 44.18 -5.65 9.52
CA ALA A 723 45.32 -4.73 9.48
C ALA A 723 46.10 -4.81 8.15
N LEU A 724 46.26 -6.01 7.57
CA LEU A 724 46.89 -6.20 6.26
C LEU A 724 46.02 -5.66 5.11
N LEU A 725 44.70 -5.86 5.20
CA LEU A 725 43.75 -5.39 4.18
C LEU A 725 43.67 -3.88 4.05
N TRP A 726 43.94 -3.14 5.14
CA TRP A 726 44.10 -1.70 5.07
C TRP A 726 45.25 -1.29 4.15
N GLU A 727 46.39 -2.00 4.17
CA GLU A 727 47.55 -1.68 3.33
C GLU A 727 47.25 -1.77 1.83
N ASP A 728 46.31 -2.63 1.45
CA ASP A 728 45.85 -2.83 0.09
C ASP A 728 44.75 -1.87 -0.36
N SER A 729 44.24 -1.01 0.54
CA SER A 729 43.23 -0.03 0.18
C SER A 729 43.79 1.03 -0.78
N PRO A 730 43.00 1.52 -1.76
CA PRO A 730 43.38 2.64 -2.61
C PRO A 730 43.82 3.85 -1.77
N VAL A 731 43.19 4.02 -0.61
CA VAL A 731 43.51 4.97 0.44
C VAL A 731 44.94 4.82 0.95
N ALA A 732 45.33 3.65 1.45
CA ALA A 732 46.68 3.42 1.96
C ALA A 732 47.72 3.56 0.85
N ARG A 733 47.40 3.13 -0.39
CA ARG A 733 48.29 3.28 -1.54
C ARG A 733 48.50 4.74 -1.94
N ASP A 734 47.45 5.54 -2.05
CA ASP A 734 47.55 6.97 -2.37
C ASP A 734 48.21 7.77 -1.23
N LEU A 735 47.92 7.41 0.02
CA LEU A 735 48.50 8.03 1.21
C LEU A 735 50.00 7.69 1.35
N LEU A 736 50.40 6.44 1.17
CA LEU A 736 51.81 6.01 1.20
C LEU A 736 52.59 6.51 -0.02
N ALA A 737 51.97 6.54 -1.20
CA ALA A 737 52.58 7.07 -2.42
C ALA A 737 52.81 8.58 -2.35
N SER A 738 51.86 9.34 -1.81
CA SER A 738 51.98 10.80 -1.63
C SER A 738 53.03 11.19 -0.58
N VAL A 739 53.32 10.31 0.38
CA VAL A 739 54.32 10.56 1.43
C VAL A 739 55.73 10.10 1.02
N GLY A 740 55.86 9.10 0.12
CA GLY A 740 57.13 8.60 -0.42
C GLY A 740 57.75 9.46 -1.54
N ALA A 741 56.97 10.28 -2.23
CA ALA A 741 57.43 11.16 -3.31
C ALA A 741 57.75 12.58 -2.79
N SER A 742 58.73 12.73 -1.88
CA SER A 742 59.02 14.04 -1.26
C SER A 742 59.80 14.99 -2.18
N THR A 743 59.31 16.24 -2.32
CA THR A 743 60.10 17.38 -2.85
C THR A 743 60.45 18.42 -1.76
N GLY A 744 59.96 18.24 -0.53
CA GLY A 744 60.39 19.01 0.65
C GLY A 744 59.64 20.34 0.87
N GLY A 745 58.43 20.49 0.32
CA GLY A 745 57.62 21.70 0.44
C GLY A 745 56.59 21.68 1.60
N SER A 746 56.03 22.85 1.95
CA SER A 746 54.98 23.00 2.97
C SER A 746 53.72 22.14 2.72
N GLU A 747 53.39 21.87 1.46
CA GLU A 747 52.25 21.04 1.08
C GLU A 747 52.51 19.54 1.31
N ASP A 748 53.77 19.09 1.19
CA ASP A 748 54.16 17.70 1.51
C ASP A 748 54.02 17.42 3.01
N TYR A 749 54.44 18.37 3.87
CA TYR A 749 54.30 18.23 5.32
C TYR A 749 52.82 18.27 5.76
N LYS A 750 51.98 19.04 5.06
CA LYS A 750 50.53 19.03 5.28
C LYS A 750 49.92 17.66 4.96
N ARG A 751 50.22 17.11 3.78
CA ARG A 751 49.78 15.76 3.39
C ARG A 751 50.30 14.68 4.35
N ARG A 752 51.53 14.81 4.83
CA ARG A 752 52.13 13.90 5.82
C ARG A 752 51.46 14.00 7.19
N ALA A 753 51.05 15.20 7.63
CA ALA A 753 50.26 15.37 8.86
C ALA A 753 48.85 14.78 8.73
N ASP A 754 48.22 14.93 7.57
CA ASP A 754 46.94 14.28 7.27
C ASP A 754 47.13 12.74 7.25
N ALA A 755 48.23 12.23 6.70
CA ALA A 755 48.55 10.81 6.71
C ALA A 755 48.77 10.25 8.12
N VAL A 756 49.47 10.99 8.99
CA VAL A 756 49.61 10.62 10.41
C VAL A 756 48.24 10.51 11.07
N PHE A 757 47.35 11.48 10.87
CA PHE A 757 46.00 11.45 11.43
C PHE A 757 45.28 10.15 11.03
N TRP A 758 45.32 9.80 9.74
CA TRP A 758 44.69 8.59 9.23
C TRP A 758 45.35 7.30 9.74
N LEU A 759 46.68 7.26 9.85
CA LEU A 759 47.40 6.10 10.40
C LEU A 759 47.09 5.88 11.89
N LEU A 760 46.95 6.95 12.67
CA LEU A 760 46.53 6.88 14.07
C LEU A 760 45.12 6.35 14.19
N PHE A 761 44.20 6.85 13.36
CA PHE A 761 42.83 6.36 13.33
C PHE A 761 42.75 4.90 12.90
N ALA A 762 43.62 4.46 11.97
CA ALA A 762 43.76 3.07 11.56
C ALA A 762 44.49 2.17 12.57
N GLY A 763 44.88 2.68 13.75
CA GLY A 763 45.60 1.92 14.78
C GLY A 763 47.06 1.58 14.41
N ARG A 764 47.59 2.14 13.31
CA ARG A 764 48.96 1.91 12.82
C ARG A 764 49.97 2.81 13.52
N LEU A 765 50.13 2.59 14.82
CA LEU A 765 50.94 3.42 15.70
C LEU A 765 52.40 3.50 15.26
N SER A 766 53.02 2.41 14.80
CA SER A 766 54.42 2.39 14.35
C SER A 766 54.66 3.30 13.14
N ASP A 767 53.76 3.28 12.16
CA ASP A 767 53.89 4.06 10.94
C ASP A 767 53.56 5.53 11.19
N ALA A 768 52.52 5.78 12.00
CA ALA A 768 52.21 7.11 12.49
C ALA A 768 53.39 7.73 13.24
N ASP A 769 54.07 6.97 14.11
CA ASP A 769 55.23 7.43 14.88
C ASP A 769 56.42 7.79 13.96
N TYR A 770 56.68 6.99 12.93
CA TYR A 770 57.69 7.31 11.91
C TYR A 770 57.40 8.65 11.23
N HIS A 771 56.17 8.86 10.75
CA HIS A 771 55.81 10.10 10.07
C HIS A 771 55.71 11.30 11.01
N LEU A 772 55.27 11.11 12.26
CA LEU A 772 55.29 12.13 13.31
C LEU A 772 56.70 12.63 13.59
N ARG A 773 57.69 11.72 13.71
CA ARG A 773 59.10 12.11 13.90
C ARG A 773 59.60 13.03 12.78
N VAL A 774 59.25 12.71 11.53
CA VAL A 774 59.62 13.56 10.38
C VAL A 774 58.98 14.95 10.45
N LEU A 775 57.71 15.04 10.87
CA LEU A 775 57.01 16.33 11.04
C LEU A 775 57.60 17.17 12.18
N GLU A 776 57.99 16.52 13.28
CA GLU A 776 58.63 17.15 14.44
C GLU A 776 60.02 17.71 14.08
N GLU A 777 60.84 16.93 13.37
CA GLU A 777 62.18 17.34 12.92
C GLU A 777 62.16 18.60 12.04
N HIS A 778 61.11 18.76 11.23
CA HIS A 778 60.96 19.90 10.33
C HIS A 778 60.09 21.04 10.89
N ALA A 779 59.67 20.94 12.16
CA ALA A 779 58.85 21.92 12.85
C ALA A 779 57.58 22.34 12.09
N TYR A 780 56.97 21.42 11.33
CA TYR A 780 55.73 21.71 10.61
C TYR A 780 54.59 21.91 11.60
N ASN A 781 53.94 23.09 11.57
CA ASN A 781 52.78 23.44 12.40
C ASN A 781 52.81 22.79 13.81
N PRO A 782 53.72 23.26 14.70
CA PRO A 782 54.00 22.59 15.97
C PRO A 782 52.76 22.30 16.85
N PRO A 783 51.75 23.19 16.95
CA PRO A 783 50.52 22.89 17.68
C PRO A 783 49.76 21.68 17.12
N ARG A 784 49.66 21.58 15.79
CA ARG A 784 48.97 20.45 15.12
C ARG A 784 49.72 19.14 15.32
N VAL A 785 51.05 19.15 15.25
CA VAL A 785 51.88 17.95 15.47
C VAL A 785 51.83 17.49 16.94
N LEU A 786 51.82 18.43 17.89
CA LEU A 786 51.59 18.12 19.31
C LEU A 786 50.22 17.47 19.54
N GLY A 787 49.17 17.97 18.86
CA GLY A 787 47.84 17.36 18.88
C GLY A 787 47.84 15.93 18.34
N LEU A 788 48.44 15.68 17.17
CA LEU A 788 48.58 14.33 16.61
C LEU A 788 49.41 13.40 17.52
N ARG A 789 50.46 13.93 18.15
CA ARG A 789 51.27 13.17 19.12
C ARG A 789 50.50 12.85 20.40
N ALA A 790 49.58 13.71 20.84
CA ALA A 790 48.67 13.42 21.94
C ALA A 790 47.73 12.26 21.59
N VAL A 791 47.15 12.27 20.38
CA VAL A 791 46.32 11.17 19.85
C VAL A 791 47.11 9.85 19.77
N TYR A 792 48.38 9.90 19.34
CA TYR A 792 49.27 8.73 19.34
C TYR A 792 49.41 8.10 20.73
N TRP A 793 49.73 8.90 21.75
CA TRP A 793 49.90 8.37 23.11
C TRP A 793 48.58 7.89 23.72
N PHE A 794 47.47 8.52 23.35
CA PHE A 794 46.14 8.08 23.74
C PHE A 794 45.86 6.66 23.24
N PHE A 795 46.04 6.42 21.94
CA PHE A 795 45.88 5.08 21.35
C PHE A 795 46.96 4.07 21.78
N SER A 796 48.13 4.54 22.21
CA SER A 796 49.19 3.69 22.78
C SER A 796 48.93 3.30 24.24
N GLY A 797 47.87 3.83 24.86
CA GLY A 797 47.50 3.55 26.25
C GLY A 797 48.17 4.42 27.32
N ASP A 798 49.02 5.38 26.95
CA ASP A 798 49.64 6.33 27.89
C ASP A 798 48.81 7.62 27.97
N ILE A 799 47.70 7.52 28.69
CA ILE A 799 46.70 8.60 28.83
C ILE A 799 47.29 9.83 29.53
N VAL A 800 48.26 9.64 30.43
CA VAL A 800 48.92 10.75 31.15
C VAL A 800 49.71 11.60 30.15
N ARG A 801 50.55 10.95 29.35
CA ARG A 801 51.37 11.62 28.34
C ARG A 801 50.53 12.21 27.21
N ALA A 802 49.44 11.55 26.85
CA ALA A 802 48.46 12.08 25.91
C ALA A 802 47.86 13.40 26.42
N GLY A 803 47.45 13.45 27.70
CA GLY A 803 46.87 14.64 28.31
C GLY A 803 47.84 15.83 28.37
N GLU A 804 49.10 15.58 28.75
CA GLU A 804 50.14 16.63 28.79
C GLU A 804 50.40 17.24 27.40
N LEU A 805 50.42 16.41 26.36
CA LEU A 805 50.63 16.88 24.99
C LEU A 805 49.41 17.61 24.43
N ALA A 806 48.20 17.16 24.75
CA ALA A 806 46.96 17.85 24.38
C ALA A 806 46.86 19.24 25.04
N ASP A 807 47.24 19.34 26.31
CA ASP A 807 47.32 20.63 27.03
C ASP A 807 48.32 21.57 26.35
N ARG A 808 49.52 21.08 26.03
CA ARG A 808 50.55 21.86 25.33
C ARG A 808 50.13 22.26 23.91
N ALA A 809 49.44 21.40 23.18
CA ALA A 809 48.93 21.70 21.85
C ALA A 809 47.91 22.84 21.90
N TYR A 810 46.93 22.76 22.83
CA TYR A 810 45.92 23.79 23.02
C TYR A 810 46.51 25.12 23.51
N GLU A 811 47.46 25.09 24.46
CA GLU A 811 48.15 26.31 24.93
C GLU A 811 48.92 27.02 23.82
N ALA A 812 49.46 26.25 22.86
CA ALA A 812 50.22 26.80 21.74
C ALA A 812 49.34 27.41 20.64
N ALA A 813 48.06 27.01 20.54
CA ALA A 813 47.10 27.53 19.56
C ALA A 813 45.64 27.40 20.06
N PRO A 814 45.22 28.18 21.07
CA PRO A 814 43.90 28.07 21.70
C PRO A 814 42.75 28.46 20.77
N GLU A 815 43.04 29.16 19.68
CA GLU A 815 42.09 29.55 18.64
C GLU A 815 41.64 28.38 17.74
N ILE A 816 42.30 27.22 17.80
CA ILE A 816 41.94 26.03 17.01
C ILE A 816 40.90 25.19 17.79
N PRO A 817 39.62 25.13 17.35
CA PRO A 817 38.57 24.44 18.10
C PRO A 817 38.85 22.96 18.33
N ASP A 818 39.44 22.26 17.36
CA ASP A 818 39.73 20.83 17.42
C ASP A 818 40.70 20.47 18.58
N LEU A 819 41.62 21.38 18.95
CA LEU A 819 42.56 21.14 20.04
C LEU A 819 41.89 21.27 21.42
N LEU A 820 40.86 22.11 21.53
CA LEU A 820 40.04 22.21 22.74
C LEU A 820 39.20 20.95 22.93
N ASP A 821 38.61 20.43 21.85
CA ASP A 821 37.82 19.20 21.89
C ASP A 821 38.70 17.99 22.25
N LEU A 822 39.84 17.83 21.57
CA LEU A 822 40.82 16.77 21.87
C LEU A 822 41.26 16.78 23.34
N ARG A 823 41.60 17.97 23.87
CA ARG A 823 41.97 18.15 25.28
C ARG A 823 40.85 17.74 26.22
N THR A 824 39.62 18.11 25.91
CA THR A 824 38.44 17.84 26.74
C THR A 824 38.14 16.35 26.77
N GLN A 825 38.18 15.67 25.61
CA GLN A 825 37.95 14.23 25.50
C GLN A 825 39.01 13.40 26.25
N ILE A 826 40.30 13.72 26.09
CA ILE A 826 41.37 13.00 26.79
C ILE A 826 41.26 13.18 28.31
N ARG A 827 40.87 14.38 28.79
CA ARG A 827 40.66 14.64 30.21
C ARG A 827 39.47 13.87 30.79
N SER A 828 38.36 13.76 30.06
CA SER A 828 37.21 12.98 30.53
C SER A 828 37.55 11.48 30.68
N VAL A 829 38.40 10.94 29.81
CA VAL A 829 38.86 9.55 29.93
C VAL A 829 39.84 9.40 31.11
N ARG A 830 40.76 10.36 31.30
CA ARG A 830 41.71 10.34 32.43
C ARG A 830 41.01 10.34 33.79
N SER A 831 39.92 11.10 33.97
CA SER A 831 39.16 11.10 35.23
C SER A 831 38.52 9.75 35.54
N VAL A 832 38.11 8.99 34.51
CA VAL A 832 37.48 7.68 34.65
C VAL A 832 38.49 6.57 34.94
N VAL A 833 39.74 6.70 34.49
CA VAL A 833 40.82 5.71 34.72
C VAL A 833 41.54 5.93 36.07
N SER A 834 41.44 7.13 36.65
CA SER A 834 42.00 7.43 37.98
C SER A 834 41.08 7.07 39.16
N GLU A 835 39.79 6.85 38.90
CA GLU A 835 38.80 6.26 39.83
C GLU A 835 38.81 4.73 39.70
#